data_AF-A0A7J4GPC9-F1
#
_entry.id   AF-A0A7J4GPC9-F1
#
_cell.length_a   1.000
_cell.length_b   1.000
_cell.length_c   1.000
_cell.angle_alpha   90.00
_cell.angle_beta   90.00
_cell.angle_gamma   90.00
#
_symmetry.space_group_name_H-M   'P 1'
#
loop_
_entity.id
_entity.type
_entity.pdbx_description
1 polymer ?
#
loop_
_entity_poly.entity_id
_entity_poly.type
_entity_poly.pdbx_seq_one_letter_code
_entity_poly.pdbx_strand_id
1 'polypeptide(L)'
;MTTKVLKTLIPVLLALLMLPLSGLVSPTEFNNDNNGISYSEPLIVDSAPPLICGDILCSVPDRMYQRDGRAASEQWGWWFSYGPDEDANGMDDRLQRILDGRFESQSPTAIIGPDGQKTVAIIVDWAWHPSEVEQSQLKETLFSHGWIGQENGAWWQVLNSIDSITVDKVPLSALVDIWSLEGVVVIEQQSVMVPFLDTATPAVLARPSNIYSDTAFEQGYTGSGVVIAILDTGVDNEHRSLNDFDDQNDEPDLSATSYDDPKWVAGYDATSSTSQRDGTADPDDGAGHGSHCAGIALGTGDARGVNMGAAPGAYLVDVKVLTDFGGTNSQSSVNGIQWVIDNKDTNWGNNGSSIGIQIASMSFGSVSNPTDQDDTGNNGTESNAENRLVNNASANGVVMVAAMGNDGSRRVPSPAAADSAITVAAINNRNTVNRSDDTIASYSNYGPRDSDEDNDDWDELKPDVSSPGSGIMSVSAATGSSIPGQPRPVADNDYESKDGTSMSTPLVSGVIALVLEANPGLDPYEVKDLIRNYSQVRGSADLPSISDKWDDHWGFGMIDASCLVNAARGLECDGISGGGDGPPSPPNENGTGQVVNITIPRNDSWMITEKMTRIKGAFDESLNGRDFVEVHVRITRDGEELMAWTKAGGSAGNWLIDFKPESNWGDGEIAWVEAKAIDSLGDWSESVFANVKIGEHKVSFTSPSGHDSLVGDATFGGTWEGIEPSMIQYRVDAGDWSNGDSLTTVDYGDGTWNIDWDSETVDDGTHRFTVRLENQSGYFSDELRRSFTVDNEPPAPELSILGGVKVLQHGVDVSQALTLTHLIVEADIINNGDSAARDLEIRLHTGSQSQSIDQTISHLGPGQVKTVQFIWKPLLAGQRILSLEIDPGQKQGEENISNNEFDFTFTVLERPDAIDLTMFEGACVADPRIPQPNKAFELICRIDNLGKRDAIGIGITLKVLSDSGWQAHAEKNGLLVPGSVDSAGYLVHSFAMMADDGPLLEYRVELLSDDFNISDNSKDFALVIDDVELLGDGMDLDLDEEEDEVPIGHSGHDEGAHLLTSRNGELHVRTITNRLSMPGDVTLDTGFSGSADISSAGGGLSYIVWTRKFTSN
;
A
#
# COMPACT_ATOMS: atom_id res chain seq x y z
N MET A 1 -47.64 -25.65 40.71
CA MET A 1 -46.99 -26.97 40.89
C MET A 1 -45.54 -26.68 41.25
N THR A 2 -45.06 -26.95 42.47
CA THR A 2 -44.51 -28.26 42.93
C THR A 2 -43.29 -28.68 42.09
N THR A 3 -42.11 -28.96 42.67
CA THR A 3 -41.87 -29.36 44.08
C THR A 3 -40.39 -29.21 44.52
N LYS A 4 -40.17 -28.71 45.75
CA LYS A 4 -39.20 -29.19 46.78
C LYS A 4 -37.69 -29.24 46.47
N VAL A 5 -36.77 -29.25 47.45
CA VAL A 5 -36.65 -28.68 48.82
C VAL A 5 -35.17 -28.91 49.20
N LEU A 6 -34.36 -27.89 49.48
CA LEU A 6 -34.24 -27.17 50.75
C LEU A 6 -33.56 -27.98 51.90
N LYS A 7 -32.42 -27.45 52.39
CA LYS A 7 -31.99 -27.39 53.82
C LYS A 7 -31.40 -28.62 54.56
N THR A 8 -30.18 -28.43 55.08
CA THR A 8 -29.81 -28.15 56.52
C THR A 8 -28.82 -29.05 57.30
N LEU A 9 -28.08 -28.34 58.18
CA LEU A 9 -27.43 -28.70 59.46
C LEU A 9 -26.02 -29.36 59.38
N ILE A 10 -24.90 -28.86 59.98
CA ILE A 10 -24.60 -28.05 61.22
C ILE A 10 -24.73 -28.91 62.51
N PRO A 11 -23.90 -28.80 63.60
CA PRO A 11 -22.80 -27.86 63.99
C PRO A 11 -21.49 -28.56 64.49
N VAL A 12 -20.72 -27.89 65.39
CA VAL A 12 -19.57 -28.29 66.27
C VAL A 12 -18.23 -27.72 65.76
N LEU A 13 -17.42 -26.92 66.50
CA LEU A 13 -17.41 -26.27 67.84
C LEU A 13 -16.38 -25.07 67.78
N LEU A 14 -15.97 -24.23 68.77
CA LEU A 14 -16.13 -24.05 70.24
C LEU A 14 -15.96 -22.53 70.60
N ALA A 15 -15.72 -22.19 71.88
CA ALA A 15 -15.44 -20.85 72.46
C ALA A 15 -13.93 -20.67 72.77
N LEU A 16 -13.37 -19.58 73.36
CA LEU A 16 -13.85 -18.46 74.20
C LEU A 16 -13.34 -17.09 73.60
N LEU A 17 -13.49 -15.88 74.16
CA LEU A 17 -13.84 -15.35 75.51
C LEU A 17 -14.49 -13.94 75.42
N MET A 18 -15.00 -13.37 76.52
CA MET A 18 -15.75 -12.09 76.54
C MET A 18 -15.66 -11.28 77.85
N LEU A 19 -16.20 -10.04 77.82
CA LEU A 19 -16.53 -9.07 78.90
C LEU A 19 -15.51 -7.92 79.12
N PRO A 20 -15.95 -6.69 79.53
CA PRO A 20 -17.24 -6.34 80.18
C PRO A 20 -18.16 -5.30 79.48
N LEU A 21 -19.27 -4.99 80.18
CA LEU A 21 -20.35 -4.02 79.91
C LEU A 21 -19.85 -2.55 79.87
N SER A 22 -20.59 -1.52 79.41
CA SER A 22 -22.06 -1.27 79.30
C SER A 22 -22.40 -0.31 78.15
N GLY A 23 -23.55 -0.39 77.44
CA GLY A 23 -24.85 0.18 77.84
C GLY A 23 -24.99 1.66 77.43
N LEU A 24 -26.02 2.14 76.70
CA LEU A 24 -27.46 1.93 76.91
C LEU A 24 -28.32 2.00 75.61
N VAL A 25 -29.61 1.66 75.76
CA VAL A 25 -30.63 1.43 74.70
C VAL A 25 -31.49 2.66 74.38
N SER A 26 -31.87 2.86 73.10
CA SER A 26 -33.25 3.22 72.68
C SER A 26 -33.48 2.94 71.16
N PRO A 27 -34.74 2.72 70.69
CA PRO A 27 -35.02 2.07 69.39
C PRO A 27 -35.82 2.94 68.39
N THR A 28 -36.45 2.29 67.39
CA THR A 28 -37.28 2.79 66.25
C THR A 28 -36.49 3.32 65.06
N GLU A 29 -36.91 3.15 63.80
CA GLU A 29 -37.87 2.23 63.15
C GLU A 29 -37.49 2.11 61.65
N PHE A 30 -38.12 1.23 60.87
CA PHE A 30 -37.85 1.16 59.42
C PHE A 30 -38.44 2.36 58.67
N ASN A 31 -37.65 2.92 57.75
CA ASN A 31 -38.12 3.47 56.48
C ASN A 31 -37.22 2.92 55.39
N ASN A 32 -37.80 2.55 54.24
CA ASN A 32 -37.02 2.31 53.02
C ASN A 32 -36.68 3.68 52.40
N ASP A 33 -35.51 3.80 51.76
CA ASP A 33 -35.39 3.93 50.30
C ASP A 33 -33.91 4.15 49.91
N ASN A 34 -33.60 3.90 48.62
CA ASN A 34 -32.33 4.05 47.91
C ASN A 34 -31.17 3.09 48.28
N ASN A 35 -30.71 2.35 47.26
CA ASN A 35 -29.32 1.88 47.19
C ASN A 35 -28.43 3.13 47.05
N GLY A 36 -27.54 3.37 48.01
CA GLY A 36 -26.52 4.42 47.91
C GLY A 36 -25.15 3.79 47.70
N ILE A 37 -24.44 4.24 46.67
CA ILE A 37 -22.99 4.07 46.57
C ILE A 37 -22.37 4.71 47.82
N SER A 38 -21.43 4.01 48.46
CA SER A 38 -20.63 4.55 49.57
C SER A 38 -19.51 5.41 48.97
N TYR A 39 -19.05 6.43 49.68
CA TYR A 39 -18.04 7.37 49.17
C TYR A 39 -16.96 7.68 50.21
N SER A 40 -15.71 7.75 49.77
CA SER A 40 -14.55 8.21 50.54
C SER A 40 -14.25 9.70 50.26
N GLU A 41 -13.48 10.32 51.17
CA GLU A 41 -12.85 11.61 50.88
C GLU A 41 -11.73 11.38 49.83
N PRO A 42 -11.61 12.25 48.81
CA PRO A 42 -10.59 12.10 47.78
C PRO A 42 -9.17 12.25 48.37
N LEU A 43 -8.27 11.37 47.95
CA LEU A 43 -6.84 11.57 48.13
C LEU A 43 -6.35 12.66 47.17
N ILE A 44 -5.22 13.28 47.50
CA ILE A 44 -4.57 14.28 46.64
C ILE A 44 -3.06 14.00 46.70
N VAL A 45 -2.46 13.71 45.55
CA VAL A 45 -1.03 13.50 45.37
C VAL A 45 -0.46 14.61 44.47
N ASP A 46 0.79 15.01 44.68
CA ASP A 46 1.41 16.13 43.92
C ASP A 46 1.62 15.80 42.43
N SER A 47 1.54 14.53 42.05
CA SER A 47 1.68 13.98 40.69
C SER A 47 0.38 14.03 39.86
N ALA A 48 -0.79 14.13 40.48
CA ALA A 48 -2.10 14.06 39.84
C ALA A 48 -2.84 15.41 39.86
N PRO A 49 -3.54 15.81 38.79
CA PRO A 49 -4.64 16.77 38.92
C PRO A 49 -5.83 16.07 39.58
N PRO A 50 -6.40 16.61 40.67
CA PRO A 50 -7.50 15.97 41.37
C PRO A 50 -8.78 16.01 40.54
N LEU A 51 -9.55 14.92 40.54
CA LEU A 51 -10.78 14.80 39.73
C LEU A 51 -11.85 15.81 40.17
N ILE A 52 -12.34 16.62 39.22
CA ILE A 52 -13.32 17.71 39.45
C ILE A 52 -14.71 17.33 38.92
N CYS A 53 -15.70 17.41 39.79
CA CYS A 53 -17.12 17.20 39.51
C CYS A 53 -17.84 18.57 39.47
N GLY A 54 -17.75 19.25 38.33
CA GLY A 54 -18.31 20.59 38.14
C GLY A 54 -17.42 21.68 38.76
N ASP A 55 -17.86 22.26 39.88
CA ASP A 55 -17.13 23.32 40.61
C ASP A 55 -16.40 22.80 41.88
N ILE A 56 -16.42 21.48 42.15
CA ILE A 56 -15.91 20.87 43.38
C ILE A 56 -15.13 19.58 43.10
N LEU A 57 -14.28 19.15 44.05
CA LEU A 57 -13.68 17.82 44.06
C LEU A 57 -14.76 16.73 44.00
N CYS A 58 -14.54 15.68 43.21
CA CYS A 58 -15.40 14.51 43.23
C CYS A 58 -15.31 13.76 44.56
N SER A 59 -16.45 13.25 45.05
CA SER A 59 -16.46 12.23 46.11
C SER A 59 -16.16 10.88 45.47
N VAL A 60 -15.17 10.15 45.96
CA VAL A 60 -14.67 8.92 45.32
C VAL A 60 -15.57 7.72 45.68
N PRO A 61 -16.09 6.95 44.70
CA PRO A 61 -16.85 5.73 44.96
C PRO A 61 -16.06 4.69 45.77
N ASP A 62 -16.73 4.09 46.75
CA ASP A 62 -16.24 2.97 47.56
C ASP A 62 -16.24 1.68 46.72
N ARG A 63 -15.10 1.40 46.09
CA ARG A 63 -14.88 0.26 45.18
C ARG A 63 -14.71 -1.09 45.89
N MET A 64 -15.07 -1.20 47.18
CA MET A 64 -15.11 -2.49 47.90
C MET A 64 -16.33 -3.35 47.51
N TYR A 65 -16.62 -3.44 46.21
CA TYR A 65 -17.78 -4.14 45.66
C TYR A 65 -17.79 -5.63 46.04
N GLN A 66 -18.93 -6.12 46.54
CA GLN A 66 -19.14 -7.55 46.77
C GLN A 66 -19.66 -8.19 45.48
N ARG A 67 -18.92 -9.17 44.96
CA ARG A 67 -19.25 -9.85 43.68
C ARG A 67 -20.52 -10.70 43.75
N ASP A 68 -21.00 -11.09 44.94
CA ASP A 68 -22.26 -11.81 45.21
C ASP A 68 -22.55 -13.06 44.34
N GLY A 69 -21.51 -13.66 43.74
CA GLY A 69 -21.62 -14.80 42.84
C GLY A 69 -21.89 -14.46 41.37
N ARG A 70 -21.77 -13.17 40.97
CA ARG A 70 -21.56 -12.77 39.57
C ARG A 70 -20.25 -13.42 39.07
N ALA A 71 -20.20 -13.74 37.77
CA ALA A 71 -18.99 -14.27 37.15
C ALA A 71 -17.92 -13.18 37.07
N ALA A 72 -16.66 -13.55 37.22
CA ALA A 72 -15.51 -12.67 37.12
C ALA A 72 -14.33 -13.48 36.58
N SER A 73 -13.63 -12.94 35.59
CA SER A 73 -12.44 -13.52 35.00
C SER A 73 -11.19 -13.22 35.85
N GLU A 74 -11.18 -12.10 36.57
CA GLU A 74 -10.00 -11.58 37.25
C GLU A 74 -10.09 -11.71 38.78
N GLN A 75 -8.97 -11.49 39.48
CA GLN A 75 -8.94 -11.53 40.95
C GLN A 75 -9.75 -10.39 41.58
N TRP A 76 -10.30 -10.59 42.78
CA TRP A 76 -11.03 -9.51 43.47
C TRP A 76 -10.05 -8.48 44.03
N GLY A 77 -10.25 -7.21 43.68
CA GLY A 77 -9.44 -6.10 44.18
C GLY A 77 -8.18 -5.79 43.36
N TRP A 78 -8.00 -6.37 42.17
CA TRP A 78 -6.82 -6.11 41.32
C TRP A 78 -6.63 -4.61 41.02
N TRP A 79 -7.73 -3.89 40.86
CA TRP A 79 -7.79 -2.46 40.58
C TRP A 79 -7.17 -1.58 41.68
N PHE A 80 -7.08 -2.06 42.93
CA PHE A 80 -6.37 -1.33 44.00
C PHE A 80 -4.84 -1.34 43.84
N SER A 81 -4.34 -1.95 42.76
CA SER A 81 -2.93 -1.98 42.35
C SER A 81 -2.72 -1.56 40.88
N TYR A 82 -3.71 -0.90 40.25
CA TYR A 82 -3.56 -0.35 38.90
C TYR A 82 -2.58 0.84 38.93
N GLY A 83 -1.36 0.63 38.42
CA GLY A 83 -0.24 1.57 38.55
C GLY A 83 -0.47 3.01 38.01
N PRO A 84 -1.20 3.21 36.89
CA PRO A 84 -1.51 4.55 36.36
C PRO A 84 -2.61 5.36 37.09
N ASP A 85 -3.06 4.93 38.26
CA ASP A 85 -4.00 5.64 39.16
C ASP A 85 -3.29 5.89 40.51
N GLU A 86 -2.47 6.94 40.59
CA GLU A 86 -1.56 7.17 41.74
C GLU A 86 -2.29 7.58 43.02
N ASP A 87 -3.50 8.16 42.91
CA ASP A 87 -4.35 8.51 44.06
C ASP A 87 -5.45 7.48 44.37
N ALA A 88 -5.51 6.38 43.60
CA ALA A 88 -6.45 5.27 43.72
C ALA A 88 -7.94 5.69 43.65
N ASN A 89 -8.27 6.73 42.89
CA ASN A 89 -9.66 7.18 42.71
C ASN A 89 -10.45 6.40 41.67
N GLY A 90 -9.82 5.46 40.94
CA GLY A 90 -10.40 4.60 39.90
C GLY A 90 -10.60 5.30 38.55
N MET A 91 -9.74 6.27 38.24
CA MET A 91 -9.61 6.94 36.95
C MET A 91 -8.12 7.04 36.64
N ASP A 92 -7.74 6.78 35.40
CA ASP A 92 -6.35 6.92 34.96
C ASP A 92 -5.88 8.37 35.02
N ASP A 93 -4.71 8.61 35.62
CA ASP A 93 -4.14 9.96 35.79
C ASP A 93 -3.90 10.67 34.46
N ARG A 94 -3.71 9.93 33.36
CA ARG A 94 -3.63 10.48 32.00
C ARG A 94 -4.96 11.11 31.57
N LEU A 95 -6.09 10.46 31.86
CA LEU A 95 -7.44 11.00 31.60
C LEU A 95 -7.74 12.22 32.48
N GLN A 96 -7.36 12.19 33.77
CA GLN A 96 -7.46 13.35 34.67
C GLN A 96 -6.71 14.57 34.13
N ARG A 97 -5.50 14.38 33.58
CA ARG A 97 -4.71 15.48 32.99
C ARG A 97 -5.32 16.03 31.69
N ILE A 98 -6.09 15.23 30.96
CA ILE A 98 -6.88 15.68 29.80
C ILE A 98 -8.15 16.43 30.27
N LEU A 99 -8.82 15.95 31.32
CA LEU A 99 -9.99 16.63 31.93
C LEU A 99 -9.63 17.99 32.58
N ASP A 100 -8.44 18.12 33.19
CA ASP A 100 -7.89 19.40 33.69
C ASP A 100 -7.29 20.27 32.55
N GLY A 101 -7.42 19.85 31.29
CA GLY A 101 -6.99 20.62 30.11
C GLY A 101 -5.48 20.82 29.99
N ARG A 102 -4.65 19.99 30.64
CA ARG A 102 -3.17 20.07 30.54
C ARG A 102 -2.64 19.45 29.25
N PHE A 103 -3.36 18.46 28.72
CA PHE A 103 -3.06 17.80 27.44
C PHE A 103 -4.36 17.58 26.66
N GLU A 104 -4.27 17.49 25.34
CA GLU A 104 -5.37 16.98 24.52
C GLU A 104 -5.35 15.44 24.48
N SER A 105 -6.46 14.82 24.07
CA SER A 105 -6.46 13.40 23.72
C SER A 105 -5.42 13.11 22.63
N GLN A 106 -4.61 12.08 22.88
CA GLN A 106 -3.57 11.58 21.96
C GLN A 106 -4.04 10.39 21.10
N SER A 107 -5.30 9.94 21.25
CA SER A 107 -5.79 8.77 20.52
C SER A 107 -5.78 9.01 18.99
N PRO A 108 -5.20 8.11 18.18
CA PRO A 108 -5.23 8.22 16.71
C PRO A 108 -6.65 8.19 16.13
N THR A 109 -7.62 7.62 16.85
CA THR A 109 -9.02 7.55 16.41
C THR A 109 -9.87 8.73 16.90
N ALA A 110 -9.26 9.71 17.58
CA ALA A 110 -9.96 10.85 18.17
C ALA A 110 -10.65 11.73 17.11
N ILE A 111 -11.93 12.00 17.35
CA ILE A 111 -12.74 12.98 16.61
C ILE A 111 -13.04 14.18 17.51
N ILE A 112 -13.58 15.27 16.97
CA ILE A 112 -14.12 16.35 17.80
C ILE A 112 -15.50 15.93 18.32
N GLY A 113 -15.62 15.80 19.65
CA GLY A 113 -16.86 15.44 20.34
C GLY A 113 -17.85 16.60 20.43
N PRO A 114 -19.09 16.34 20.90
CA PRO A 114 -20.12 17.37 21.09
C PRO A 114 -19.76 18.45 22.12
N ASP A 115 -18.81 18.16 23.00
CA ASP A 115 -18.19 19.08 23.96
C ASP A 115 -17.09 19.98 23.33
N GLY A 116 -16.81 19.82 22.04
CA GLY A 116 -15.86 20.63 21.27
C GLY A 116 -14.39 20.25 21.46
N GLN A 117 -14.12 19.13 22.16
CA GLN A 117 -12.77 18.64 22.43
C GLN A 117 -12.50 17.32 21.69
N LYS A 118 -11.24 16.90 21.60
CA LYS A 118 -10.88 15.59 21.05
C LYS A 118 -11.37 14.47 21.97
N THR A 119 -12.11 13.51 21.41
CA THR A 119 -12.55 12.30 22.10
C THR A 119 -11.37 11.40 22.51
N VAL A 120 -11.55 10.57 23.53
CA VAL A 120 -10.56 9.59 24.00
C VAL A 120 -10.94 8.16 23.61
N ALA A 121 -9.98 7.25 23.73
CA ALA A 121 -10.22 5.80 23.71
C ALA A 121 -9.84 5.22 25.07
N ILE A 122 -10.70 4.37 25.61
CA ILE A 122 -10.63 3.92 27.01
C ILE A 122 -10.94 2.42 27.16
N ILE A 123 -10.51 1.86 28.28
CA ILE A 123 -11.03 0.60 28.80
C ILE A 123 -11.90 0.95 30.01
N VAL A 124 -13.04 0.28 30.13
CA VAL A 124 -13.96 0.43 31.28
C VAL A 124 -14.06 -0.91 31.98
N ASP A 125 -13.48 -0.96 33.17
CA ASP A 125 -13.20 -2.18 33.92
C ASP A 125 -14.21 -2.34 35.04
N TRP A 126 -14.69 -3.57 35.24
CA TRP A 126 -15.78 -3.86 36.15
C TRP A 126 -15.33 -4.80 37.27
N ALA A 127 -15.98 -4.68 38.43
CA ALA A 127 -15.76 -5.58 39.55
C ALA A 127 -16.18 -7.03 39.27
N TRP A 128 -16.78 -7.33 38.10
CA TRP A 128 -17.24 -8.63 37.62
C TRP A 128 -17.49 -8.55 36.11
N HIS A 129 -17.48 -9.68 35.40
CA HIS A 129 -17.62 -9.71 33.94
C HIS A 129 -18.95 -9.05 33.49
N PRO A 130 -18.91 -8.01 32.63
CA PRO A 130 -20.06 -7.15 32.36
C PRO A 130 -21.12 -7.81 31.48
N SER A 131 -22.34 -7.97 32.02
CA SER A 131 -23.46 -8.59 31.31
C SER A 131 -24.17 -7.61 30.36
N GLU A 132 -25.22 -8.07 29.67
CA GLU A 132 -26.10 -7.20 28.87
C GLU A 132 -26.64 -5.98 29.65
N VAL A 133 -26.73 -6.06 30.99
CA VAL A 133 -27.17 -4.95 31.85
C VAL A 133 -26.10 -3.85 31.93
N GLU A 134 -24.89 -4.20 32.38
CA GLU A 134 -23.75 -3.29 32.49
C GLU A 134 -23.39 -2.68 31.13
N GLN A 135 -23.39 -3.51 30.07
CA GLN A 135 -23.18 -3.07 28.70
C GLN A 135 -24.25 -2.07 28.22
N SER A 136 -25.52 -2.29 28.57
CA SER A 136 -26.61 -1.37 28.21
C SER A 136 -26.50 -0.03 28.94
N GLN A 137 -26.15 -0.06 30.23
CA GLN A 137 -25.94 1.15 31.04
C GLN A 137 -24.79 2.00 30.49
N LEU A 138 -23.65 1.38 30.18
CA LEU A 138 -22.51 2.08 29.58
C LEU A 138 -22.86 2.68 28.21
N LYS A 139 -23.62 1.96 27.36
CA LYS A 139 -24.10 2.53 26.09
C LYS A 139 -25.10 3.68 26.28
N GLU A 140 -26.00 3.62 27.27
CA GLU A 140 -26.94 4.71 27.56
C GLU A 140 -26.19 5.99 27.97
N THR A 141 -25.18 5.89 28.85
CA THR A 141 -24.30 7.01 29.21
C THR A 141 -23.49 7.52 28.03
N LEU A 142 -22.89 6.65 27.21
CA LEU A 142 -22.14 7.09 26.02
C LEU A 142 -23.03 7.86 25.04
N PHE A 143 -24.24 7.36 24.75
CA PHE A 143 -25.17 8.02 23.84
C PHE A 143 -25.78 9.31 24.40
N SER A 144 -25.97 9.45 25.72
CA SER A 144 -26.45 10.70 26.31
C SER A 144 -25.43 11.85 26.18
N HIS A 145 -24.14 11.53 26.08
CA HIS A 145 -23.06 12.46 25.76
C HIS A 145 -22.76 12.59 24.26
N GLY A 146 -23.52 11.90 23.40
CA GLY A 146 -23.39 11.98 21.95
C GLY A 146 -22.20 11.22 21.36
N TRP A 147 -21.79 10.11 22.00
CA TRP A 147 -20.96 9.09 21.35
C TRP A 147 -21.60 8.62 20.03
N ILE A 148 -20.80 8.46 18.98
CA ILE A 148 -21.32 8.21 17.62
C ILE A 148 -21.84 6.77 17.43
N GLY A 149 -21.39 5.82 18.27
CA GLY A 149 -21.78 4.42 18.21
C GLY A 149 -21.15 3.60 17.07
N GLN A 150 -21.30 2.28 17.18
CA GLN A 150 -20.65 1.31 16.29
C GLN A 150 -21.04 1.48 14.82
N GLU A 151 -22.31 1.80 14.54
CA GLU A 151 -22.83 2.02 13.18
C GLU A 151 -22.19 3.22 12.46
N ASN A 152 -21.55 4.14 13.20
CA ASN A 152 -20.83 5.30 12.66
C ASN A 152 -19.30 5.18 12.85
N GLY A 153 -18.77 3.97 13.09
CA GLY A 153 -17.33 3.71 13.14
C GLY A 153 -16.66 3.92 14.51
N ALA A 154 -17.41 3.91 15.62
CA ALA A 154 -16.79 3.77 16.94
C ALA A 154 -16.52 2.31 17.31
N TRP A 155 -15.37 2.03 17.92
CA TRP A 155 -15.00 0.72 18.44
C TRP A 155 -15.80 0.40 19.70
N TRP A 156 -16.21 -0.86 19.83
CA TRP A 156 -16.81 -1.41 21.04
C TRP A 156 -16.58 -2.92 21.06
N GLN A 157 -15.96 -3.42 22.12
CA GLN A 157 -15.75 -4.84 22.34
C GLN A 157 -15.80 -5.15 23.83
N VAL A 158 -16.48 -6.25 24.17
CA VAL A 158 -16.43 -6.85 25.51
C VAL A 158 -15.30 -7.87 25.48
N LEU A 159 -14.37 -7.78 26.43
CA LEU A 159 -13.25 -8.70 26.51
C LEU A 159 -13.67 -9.94 27.29
N ASN A 160 -13.47 -11.13 26.71
CA ASN A 160 -13.94 -12.40 27.31
C ASN A 160 -13.00 -12.94 28.39
N SER A 161 -11.75 -12.45 28.45
CA SER A 161 -10.70 -12.96 29.34
C SER A 161 -10.39 -12.07 30.55
N ILE A 162 -10.92 -10.84 30.57
CA ILE A 162 -10.87 -9.90 31.70
C ILE A 162 -12.27 -9.31 31.94
N ASP A 163 -12.49 -8.53 32.99
CA ASP A 163 -13.82 -8.05 33.39
C ASP A 163 -14.17 -6.67 32.74
N SER A 164 -13.84 -6.50 31.45
CA SER A 164 -13.67 -5.16 30.84
C SER A 164 -14.38 -4.93 29.49
N ILE A 165 -14.63 -3.66 29.16
CA ILE A 165 -15.15 -3.20 27.86
C ILE A 165 -14.20 -2.17 27.26
N THR A 166 -13.65 -2.44 26.07
CA THR A 166 -12.86 -1.47 25.29
C THR A 166 -13.78 -0.64 24.40
N VAL A 167 -13.66 0.69 24.43
CA VAL A 167 -14.47 1.61 23.62
C VAL A 167 -13.67 2.82 23.17
N ASP A 168 -13.86 3.26 21.92
CA ASP A 168 -13.19 4.43 21.35
C ASP A 168 -14.14 5.59 21.04
N LYS A 169 -13.57 6.75 20.68
CA LYS A 169 -14.28 7.99 20.32
C LYS A 169 -15.21 8.49 21.44
N VAL A 170 -14.87 8.24 22.70
CA VAL A 170 -15.65 8.65 23.89
C VAL A 170 -15.51 10.17 24.12
N PRO A 171 -16.62 10.93 24.19
CA PRO A 171 -16.60 12.34 24.58
C PRO A 171 -16.02 12.53 26.00
N LEU A 172 -15.16 13.53 26.20
CA LEU A 172 -14.54 13.79 27.51
C LEU A 172 -15.58 14.04 28.59
N SER A 173 -16.68 14.70 28.24
CA SER A 173 -17.82 14.94 29.13
C SER A 173 -18.46 13.66 29.69
N ALA A 174 -18.30 12.49 29.06
CA ALA A 174 -18.88 11.23 29.51
C ALA A 174 -18.08 10.55 30.64
N LEU A 175 -16.78 10.86 30.80
CA LEU A 175 -15.87 10.09 31.65
C LEU A 175 -16.29 10.04 33.13
N VAL A 176 -16.76 11.16 33.69
CA VAL A 176 -17.20 11.26 35.10
C VAL A 176 -18.50 10.50 35.34
N ASP A 177 -19.42 10.48 34.37
CA ASP A 177 -20.69 9.77 34.47
C ASP A 177 -20.50 8.25 34.26
N ILE A 178 -19.51 7.83 33.45
CA ILE A 178 -19.08 6.42 33.35
C ILE A 178 -18.41 5.96 34.66
N TRP A 179 -17.52 6.78 35.23
CA TRP A 179 -16.81 6.53 36.50
C TRP A 179 -17.76 6.40 37.70
N SER A 180 -18.98 6.92 37.56
CA SER A 180 -20.05 6.87 38.56
C SER A 180 -20.98 5.63 38.46
N LEU A 181 -20.77 4.72 37.50
CA LEU A 181 -21.63 3.55 37.29
C LEU A 181 -21.42 2.45 38.35
N GLU A 182 -22.50 1.78 38.77
CA GLU A 182 -22.45 0.70 39.76
C GLU A 182 -21.66 -0.50 39.22
N GLY A 183 -20.47 -0.72 39.78
CA GLY A 183 -19.61 -1.85 39.44
C GLY A 183 -18.38 -1.49 38.59
N VAL A 184 -18.28 -0.28 38.05
CA VAL A 184 -17.04 0.20 37.42
C VAL A 184 -15.97 0.39 38.49
N VAL A 185 -14.76 -0.12 38.23
CA VAL A 185 -13.61 -0.05 39.15
C VAL A 185 -12.49 0.83 38.62
N VAL A 186 -12.17 0.78 37.33
CA VAL A 186 -11.17 1.64 36.68
C VAL A 186 -11.75 2.16 35.36
N ILE A 187 -11.27 3.33 34.92
CA ILE A 187 -11.30 3.73 33.52
C ILE A 187 -9.86 3.98 33.09
N GLU A 188 -9.32 3.10 32.26
CA GLU A 188 -7.97 3.22 31.70
C GLU A 188 -7.97 4.09 30.45
N GLN A 189 -6.90 4.85 30.19
CA GLN A 189 -6.66 5.35 28.83
C GLN A 189 -6.03 4.24 27.99
N GLN A 190 -6.60 3.96 26.80
CA GLN A 190 -5.95 3.05 25.85
C GLN A 190 -4.58 3.61 25.46
N SER A 191 -3.56 2.75 25.52
CA SER A 191 -2.20 3.10 25.11
C SER A 191 -2.14 3.39 23.61
N VAL A 192 -1.47 4.48 23.26
CA VAL A 192 -1.27 4.89 21.88
C VAL A 192 0.04 4.31 21.39
N MET A 193 -0.05 3.23 20.60
CA MET A 193 1.10 2.66 19.92
C MET A 193 1.47 3.51 18.70
N VAL A 194 2.77 3.70 18.51
CA VAL A 194 3.40 4.30 17.32
C VAL A 194 4.63 3.41 16.99
N PRO A 195 5.10 3.27 15.73
CA PRO A 195 5.90 2.09 15.39
C PRO A 195 7.25 2.36 14.69
N PHE A 196 8.29 1.54 14.99
CA PHE A 196 9.69 2.00 15.01
C PHE A 196 10.80 0.94 14.72
N LEU A 197 10.68 0.09 13.70
CA LEU A 197 11.81 -0.82 13.34
C LEU A 197 13.01 -0.07 12.73
N ASP A 198 12.73 1.05 12.05
CA ASP A 198 13.70 2.05 11.60
C ASP A 198 14.58 2.60 12.74
N THR A 199 14.08 2.55 13.97
CA THR A 199 14.71 3.04 15.19
C THR A 199 15.30 1.88 16.00
N ALA A 200 14.66 0.71 15.99
CA ALA A 200 15.12 -0.48 16.71
C ALA A 200 16.41 -1.06 16.13
N THR A 201 16.57 -1.13 14.80
CA THR A 201 17.78 -1.69 14.18
C THR A 201 19.03 -0.81 14.33
N PRO A 202 18.94 0.54 14.35
CA PRO A 202 20.05 1.37 14.82
C PRO A 202 20.23 1.41 16.33
N ALA A 203 19.15 1.28 17.13
CA ALA A 203 19.27 1.19 18.59
C ALA A 203 20.11 -0.04 19.01
N VAL A 204 20.04 -1.18 18.31
CA VAL A 204 20.90 -2.35 18.56
C VAL A 204 22.31 -2.26 17.96
N LEU A 205 22.68 -1.12 17.34
CA LEU A 205 23.94 -0.90 16.60
C LEU A 205 24.17 -1.88 15.43
N ALA A 206 23.11 -2.47 14.88
CA ALA A 206 23.20 -3.23 13.64
C ALA A 206 23.38 -2.26 12.46
N ARG A 207 22.49 -1.25 12.36
CA ARG A 207 22.46 -0.23 11.31
C ARG A 207 22.96 1.13 11.82
N PRO A 208 23.55 2.00 10.97
CA PRO A 208 24.05 3.31 11.37
C PRO A 208 22.95 4.30 11.79
N SER A 209 23.33 5.32 12.55
CA SER A 209 22.45 6.43 12.94
C SER A 209 23.22 7.76 13.08
N ASN A 210 22.50 8.83 13.41
CA ASN A 210 23.08 10.11 13.82
C ASN A 210 23.51 10.15 15.31
N ILE A 211 23.42 9.04 16.04
CA ILE A 211 23.78 8.94 17.47
C ILE A 211 24.93 7.94 17.70
N TYR A 212 24.94 6.84 16.94
CA TYR A 212 25.95 5.77 17.00
C TYR A 212 26.48 5.45 15.60
N SER A 213 27.81 5.37 15.52
CA SER A 213 28.62 4.92 14.38
C SER A 213 29.35 3.61 14.72
N ASP A 214 30.24 3.15 13.83
CA ASP A 214 30.97 1.88 13.95
C ASP A 214 30.04 0.66 14.08
N THR A 215 28.83 0.79 13.52
CA THR A 215 27.78 -0.24 13.56
C THR A 215 28.14 -1.45 12.70
N ALA A 216 27.47 -2.59 12.92
CA ALA A 216 27.82 -3.84 12.24
C ALA A 216 27.77 -3.73 10.70
N PHE A 217 26.81 -2.97 10.17
CA PHE A 217 26.73 -2.65 8.73
C PHE A 217 27.90 -1.79 8.24
N GLU A 218 28.35 -0.79 9.01
CA GLU A 218 29.51 0.05 8.64
C GLU A 218 30.82 -0.76 8.67
N GLN A 219 30.90 -1.77 9.53
CA GLN A 219 31.98 -2.76 9.52
C GLN A 219 31.91 -3.72 8.33
N GLY A 220 30.76 -3.80 7.63
CA GLY A 220 30.55 -4.58 6.41
C GLY A 220 29.78 -5.90 6.61
N TYR A 221 29.06 -6.06 7.72
CA TYR A 221 28.29 -7.26 8.04
C TYR A 221 26.78 -7.05 7.90
N THR A 222 26.10 -8.02 7.31
CA THR A 222 24.69 -8.00 6.90
C THR A 222 23.92 -9.31 7.20
N GLY A 223 24.61 -10.36 7.65
CA GLY A 223 24.08 -11.71 7.81
C GLY A 223 24.34 -12.61 6.60
N SER A 224 25.15 -12.16 5.63
CA SER A 224 25.36 -12.86 4.35
C SER A 224 25.86 -14.29 4.55
N GLY A 225 25.13 -15.27 4.00
CA GLY A 225 25.50 -16.69 4.08
C GLY A 225 25.03 -17.41 5.35
N VAL A 226 24.28 -16.75 6.23
CA VAL A 226 23.69 -17.38 7.42
C VAL A 226 22.21 -17.69 7.18
N VAL A 227 21.75 -18.87 7.62
CA VAL A 227 20.36 -19.32 7.49
C VAL A 227 19.66 -19.25 8.85
N ILE A 228 18.54 -18.51 8.89
CA ILE A 228 17.67 -18.34 10.06
C ILE A 228 16.36 -19.11 9.82
N ALA A 229 16.07 -20.06 10.69
CA ALA A 229 14.75 -20.69 10.77
C ALA A 229 13.82 -19.86 11.68
N ILE A 230 12.65 -19.49 11.16
CA ILE A 230 11.58 -18.84 11.92
C ILE A 230 10.57 -19.93 12.32
N LEU A 231 10.46 -20.21 13.62
CA LEU A 231 9.57 -21.24 14.15
C LEU A 231 8.31 -20.57 14.71
N ASP A 232 7.30 -20.32 13.87
CA ASP A 232 6.15 -19.49 14.26
C ASP A 232 4.83 -19.88 13.56
N THR A 233 3.94 -18.96 13.18
CA THR A 233 2.66 -19.19 12.47
C THR A 233 2.81 -19.49 10.97
N GLY A 234 4.04 -19.58 10.46
CA GLY A 234 4.37 -19.58 9.04
C GLY A 234 5.04 -18.27 8.66
N VAL A 235 5.49 -18.13 7.42
CA VAL A 235 5.98 -16.85 6.87
C VAL A 235 5.36 -16.64 5.49
N ASP A 236 4.66 -15.52 5.34
CA ASP A 236 4.35 -14.87 4.07
C ASP A 236 5.68 -14.38 3.48
N ASN A 237 6.26 -15.22 2.64
CA ASN A 237 7.58 -15.09 2.02
C ASN A 237 7.50 -14.55 0.59
N GLU A 238 6.31 -14.45 0.00
CA GLU A 238 6.08 -13.65 -1.20
C GLU A 238 6.05 -12.13 -0.92
N HIS A 239 5.86 -11.69 0.34
CA HIS A 239 5.99 -10.28 0.72
C HIS A 239 7.35 -9.70 0.35
N ARG A 240 7.34 -8.51 -0.25
CA ARG A 240 8.48 -7.75 -0.79
C ARG A 240 9.72 -7.66 0.11
N SER A 241 9.55 -7.62 1.44
CA SER A 241 10.69 -7.54 2.37
C SER A 241 11.43 -8.87 2.55
N LEU A 242 10.85 -9.98 2.07
CA LEU A 242 11.18 -11.35 2.42
C LEU A 242 11.33 -12.29 1.22
N ASN A 243 11.02 -11.84 0.00
CA ASN A 243 11.04 -12.65 -1.21
C ASN A 243 12.47 -12.84 -1.76
N ASP A 244 13.24 -11.78 -1.99
CA ASP A 244 14.63 -11.79 -2.47
C ASP A 244 15.54 -10.81 -1.69
N PHE A 245 16.78 -10.55 -2.16
CA PHE A 245 17.76 -9.76 -1.42
C PHE A 245 17.79 -8.25 -1.72
N ASP A 246 16.99 -7.71 -2.65
CA ASP A 246 16.92 -6.26 -2.85
C ASP A 246 15.56 -5.74 -3.35
N ASP A 247 15.12 -4.59 -2.82
CA ASP A 247 13.74 -4.10 -2.99
C ASP A 247 13.46 -3.47 -4.40
N GLN A 248 13.83 -4.16 -5.50
CA GLN A 248 13.72 -3.68 -6.89
C GLN A 248 13.17 -4.72 -7.91
N ASN A 249 11.99 -4.42 -8.47
CA ASN A 249 11.29 -5.22 -9.52
C ASN A 249 10.68 -6.52 -8.97
N ASP A 250 10.05 -6.36 -7.82
CA ASP A 250 10.02 -7.23 -6.65
C ASP A 250 8.61 -7.28 -6.05
N GLU A 251 7.60 -6.92 -6.84
CA GLU A 251 6.21 -6.89 -6.40
C GLU A 251 5.74 -8.29 -5.98
N PRO A 252 4.89 -8.41 -4.94
CA PRO A 252 4.49 -9.71 -4.40
C PRO A 252 3.65 -10.54 -5.37
N ASP A 253 3.87 -11.86 -5.42
CA ASP A 253 3.07 -12.80 -6.23
C ASP A 253 2.43 -13.96 -5.42
N LEU A 254 2.45 -15.19 -5.95
CA LEU A 254 1.88 -16.41 -5.35
C LEU A 254 2.90 -17.58 -5.36
N SER A 255 4.18 -17.26 -5.44
CA SER A 255 5.28 -18.19 -5.64
C SER A 255 6.61 -17.65 -5.10
N ALA A 256 6.98 -18.01 -3.87
CA ALA A 256 8.28 -17.75 -3.22
C ALA A 256 9.56 -18.27 -3.94
N THR A 257 9.44 -18.67 -5.22
CA THR A 257 10.52 -19.13 -6.10
C THR A 257 10.45 -18.54 -7.52
N SER A 258 9.66 -17.47 -7.74
CA SER A 258 9.61 -16.74 -9.03
C SER A 258 10.75 -15.72 -9.20
N TYR A 259 11.27 -15.20 -8.10
CA TYR A 259 12.37 -14.23 -8.00
C TYR A 259 13.74 -14.83 -8.37
N ASP A 260 14.70 -14.01 -8.80
CA ASP A 260 16.00 -14.46 -9.34
C ASP A 260 16.98 -14.95 -8.25
N ASP A 261 16.97 -14.35 -7.05
CA ASP A 261 17.79 -14.76 -5.90
C ASP A 261 16.97 -14.87 -4.58
N PRO A 262 16.03 -15.81 -4.48
CA PRO A 262 15.08 -15.84 -3.36
C PRO A 262 15.76 -16.06 -1.99
N LYS A 263 15.27 -15.30 -1.00
CA LYS A 263 15.62 -15.39 0.42
C LYS A 263 15.19 -16.71 1.04
N TRP A 264 14.02 -17.21 0.66
CA TRP A 264 13.46 -18.46 1.17
C TRP A 264 14.21 -19.66 0.57
N VAL A 265 14.70 -20.55 1.44
CA VAL A 265 15.53 -21.70 1.02
C VAL A 265 14.89 -23.06 1.32
N ALA A 266 13.96 -23.12 2.28
CA ALA A 266 13.16 -24.29 2.61
C ALA A 266 12.00 -23.95 3.56
N GLY A 267 10.98 -24.80 3.60
CA GLY A 267 9.89 -24.70 4.56
C GLY A 267 9.40 -26.05 5.09
N TYR A 268 8.79 -26.04 6.29
CA TYR A 268 8.17 -27.21 6.89
C TYR A 268 6.98 -26.86 7.81
N ASP A 269 5.76 -27.14 7.34
CA ASP A 269 4.57 -27.14 8.20
C ASP A 269 4.63 -28.31 9.21
N ALA A 270 4.90 -27.99 10.47
CA ALA A 270 4.96 -28.93 11.57
C ALA A 270 3.59 -29.20 12.21
N THR A 271 2.55 -28.42 11.85
CA THR A 271 1.16 -28.60 12.29
C THR A 271 0.41 -29.63 11.43
N SER A 272 0.76 -29.74 10.15
CA SER A 272 0.14 -30.68 9.21
C SER A 272 0.76 -32.07 9.22
N SER A 273 -0.09 -33.08 9.40
CA SER A 273 0.27 -34.50 9.30
C SER A 273 0.67 -34.96 7.88
N THR A 274 0.52 -34.11 6.86
CA THR A 274 0.83 -34.43 5.45
C THR A 274 1.92 -33.56 4.84
N SER A 275 2.57 -32.68 5.62
CA SER A 275 3.68 -31.84 5.19
C SER A 275 4.89 -32.67 4.73
N GLN A 276 5.61 -32.17 3.71
CA GLN A 276 6.79 -32.84 3.15
C GLN A 276 8.04 -32.46 3.97
N ARG A 277 8.82 -33.47 4.41
CA ARG A 277 9.94 -33.29 5.36
C ARG A 277 11.29 -32.98 4.71
N ASP A 278 11.34 -32.89 3.39
CA ASP A 278 12.53 -32.56 2.59
C ASP A 278 12.77 -31.05 2.46
N GLY A 279 11.84 -30.21 2.91
CA GLY A 279 11.97 -28.75 2.89
C GLY A 279 11.29 -28.09 1.70
N THR A 280 10.67 -28.84 0.78
CA THR A 280 9.97 -28.27 -0.40
C THR A 280 8.49 -27.97 -0.12
N ALA A 281 8.12 -27.76 1.15
CA ALA A 281 6.76 -27.45 1.55
C ALA A 281 6.70 -25.99 1.98
N ASP A 282 5.94 -25.17 1.25
CA ASP A 282 5.73 -23.78 1.65
C ASP A 282 4.55 -23.67 2.64
N PRO A 283 4.79 -23.34 3.93
CA PRO A 283 3.75 -23.34 4.95
C PRO A 283 2.81 -22.14 4.87
N ASP A 284 3.36 -20.95 4.61
CA ASP A 284 2.68 -19.63 4.55
C ASP A 284 2.02 -19.18 5.87
N ASP A 285 1.91 -17.87 6.11
CA ASP A 285 1.41 -17.30 7.37
C ASP A 285 -0.08 -16.90 7.33
N GLY A 286 -0.94 -17.85 7.71
CA GLY A 286 -2.37 -17.61 7.90
C GLY A 286 -2.75 -16.72 9.09
N ALA A 287 -1.80 -16.19 9.88
CA ALA A 287 -2.06 -15.38 11.08
C ALA A 287 -1.23 -14.07 11.19
N GLY A 288 -0.14 -13.94 10.44
CA GLY A 288 0.73 -12.76 10.35
C GLY A 288 1.72 -12.54 11.50
N HIS A 289 1.87 -13.48 12.45
CA HIS A 289 2.84 -13.30 13.55
C HIS A 289 4.27 -13.71 13.13
N GLY A 290 4.40 -14.79 12.35
CA GLY A 290 5.68 -15.28 11.87
C GLY A 290 6.30 -14.41 10.78
N SER A 291 5.50 -13.87 9.85
CA SER A 291 6.01 -12.90 8.85
C SER A 291 6.57 -11.65 9.52
N HIS A 292 5.87 -11.14 10.54
CA HIS A 292 6.33 -9.99 11.33
C HIS A 292 7.66 -10.30 12.04
N CYS A 293 7.81 -11.51 12.58
CA CYS A 293 9.08 -11.95 13.16
C CYS A 293 10.19 -12.12 12.10
N ALA A 294 9.88 -12.64 10.91
CA ALA A 294 10.83 -12.79 9.81
C ALA A 294 11.37 -11.43 9.33
N GLY A 295 10.49 -10.44 9.14
CA GLY A 295 10.88 -9.08 8.74
C GLY A 295 11.85 -8.41 9.71
N ILE A 296 11.62 -8.55 11.02
CA ILE A 296 12.54 -8.01 12.05
C ILE A 296 13.91 -8.71 12.00
N ALA A 297 13.95 -10.02 11.77
CA ALA A 297 15.19 -10.77 11.72
C ALA A 297 16.02 -10.44 10.47
N LEU A 298 15.40 -10.54 9.28
CA LEU A 298 16.11 -10.62 8.00
C LEU A 298 15.47 -9.86 6.84
N GLY A 299 14.47 -9.01 7.08
CA GLY A 299 13.82 -8.24 6.02
C GLY A 299 14.74 -7.20 5.38
N THR A 300 14.68 -7.04 4.05
CA THR A 300 15.39 -5.97 3.30
C THR A 300 14.84 -4.58 3.64
N GLY A 301 13.52 -4.50 3.83
CA GLY A 301 12.79 -3.28 4.16
C GLY A 301 11.65 -3.04 3.17
N ASP A 302 11.24 -1.78 3.06
CA ASP A 302 10.46 -1.30 1.93
C ASP A 302 11.42 -0.77 0.84
N ALA A 303 10.90 -0.32 -0.32
CA ALA A 303 11.68 0.29 -1.40
C ALA A 303 12.47 1.58 -1.04
N ARG A 304 12.55 1.94 0.25
CA ARG A 304 13.32 3.04 0.84
C ARG A 304 14.31 2.56 1.91
N GLY A 305 14.35 1.25 2.20
CA GLY A 305 15.16 0.65 3.26
C GLY A 305 14.78 1.07 4.68
N VAL A 306 13.56 1.53 4.94
CA VAL A 306 13.15 2.08 6.25
C VAL A 306 12.99 0.95 7.25
N ASN A 307 12.06 0.03 7.00
CA ASN A 307 11.68 -1.09 7.88
C ASN A 307 12.60 -2.32 7.73
N MET A 308 13.87 -2.11 7.41
CA MET A 308 14.88 -3.16 7.26
C MET A 308 15.15 -3.87 8.61
N GLY A 309 15.26 -5.19 8.58
CA GLY A 309 15.58 -6.04 9.73
C GLY A 309 17.06 -5.96 10.14
N ALA A 310 17.44 -6.75 11.16
CA ALA A 310 18.81 -6.75 11.67
C ALA A 310 19.84 -7.44 10.74
N ALA A 311 19.41 -8.39 9.91
CA ALA A 311 20.30 -9.16 9.02
C ALA A 311 19.70 -9.39 7.61
N PRO A 312 19.58 -8.35 6.77
CA PRO A 312 18.99 -8.45 5.43
C PRO A 312 19.78 -9.34 4.46
N GLY A 313 21.03 -9.69 4.74
CA GLY A 313 21.80 -10.68 3.99
C GLY A 313 21.54 -12.14 4.38
N ALA A 314 20.72 -12.40 5.40
CA ALA A 314 20.42 -13.75 5.87
C ALA A 314 19.30 -14.42 5.04
N TYR A 315 19.40 -15.75 4.95
CA TYR A 315 18.43 -16.63 4.30
C TYR A 315 17.32 -17.08 5.26
N LEU A 316 16.12 -17.27 4.74
CA LEU A 316 14.90 -17.65 5.46
C LEU A 316 14.60 -19.14 5.33
N VAL A 317 14.29 -19.79 6.46
CA VAL A 317 13.61 -21.08 6.52
C VAL A 317 12.32 -20.94 7.34
N ASP A 318 11.16 -21.25 6.76
CA ASP A 318 9.88 -21.20 7.48
C ASP A 318 9.56 -22.55 8.16
N VAL A 319 9.33 -22.54 9.47
CA VAL A 319 8.96 -23.73 10.24
C VAL A 319 7.68 -23.45 11.04
N LYS A 320 6.55 -23.37 10.34
CA LYS A 320 5.20 -23.23 10.91
C LYS A 320 4.91 -24.29 12.00
N VAL A 321 4.98 -23.87 13.26
CA VAL A 321 4.67 -24.67 14.47
C VAL A 321 3.38 -24.20 15.15
N LEU A 322 2.99 -22.94 14.95
CA LEU A 322 1.71 -22.39 15.38
C LEU A 322 0.67 -22.56 14.27
N THR A 323 -0.61 -22.74 14.67
CA THR A 323 -1.72 -22.76 13.70
C THR A 323 -2.17 -21.34 13.38
N ASP A 324 -2.97 -21.17 12.33
CA ASP A 324 -3.53 -19.89 11.86
C ASP A 324 -4.45 -19.17 12.89
N PHE A 325 -4.62 -19.74 14.09
CA PHE A 325 -5.29 -19.13 15.23
C PHE A 325 -4.29 -18.65 16.32
N GLY A 326 -3.01 -18.47 15.98
CA GLY A 326 -1.96 -17.96 16.87
C GLY A 326 -1.57 -18.90 18.02
N GLY A 327 -1.90 -20.19 17.93
CA GLY A 327 -1.70 -21.15 19.02
C GLY A 327 -1.54 -22.59 18.55
N THR A 328 -1.02 -23.45 19.43
CA THR A 328 -0.71 -24.86 19.11
C THR A 328 -0.66 -25.75 20.34
N ASN A 329 -0.49 -27.06 20.14
CA ASN A 329 -0.05 -27.98 21.20
C ASN A 329 1.44 -28.27 21.04
N SER A 330 2.13 -28.59 22.13
CA SER A 330 3.56 -28.95 22.19
C SER A 330 4.03 -29.94 21.12
N GLN A 331 3.14 -30.81 20.63
CA GLN A 331 3.45 -31.73 19.53
C GLN A 331 3.98 -31.03 18.26
N SER A 332 3.52 -29.81 17.94
CA SER A 332 3.95 -29.09 16.73
C SER A 332 5.32 -28.43 16.92
N SER A 333 5.55 -27.74 18.05
CA SER A 333 6.86 -27.15 18.38
C SER A 333 7.95 -28.23 18.51
N VAL A 334 7.65 -29.33 19.20
CA VAL A 334 8.52 -30.54 19.28
C VAL A 334 8.84 -31.09 17.88
N ASN A 335 7.87 -31.10 16.96
CA ASN A 335 8.06 -31.60 15.60
C ASN A 335 8.87 -30.63 14.72
N GLY A 336 8.69 -29.31 14.88
CA GLY A 336 9.46 -28.28 14.19
C GLY A 336 10.93 -28.24 14.64
N ILE A 337 11.20 -28.21 15.95
CA ILE A 337 12.56 -28.21 16.48
C ILE A 337 13.30 -29.52 16.09
N GLN A 338 12.63 -30.67 16.09
CA GLN A 338 13.22 -31.91 15.56
C GLN A 338 13.55 -31.81 14.07
N TRP A 339 12.69 -31.20 13.25
CA TRP A 339 12.96 -31.01 11.82
C TRP A 339 14.16 -30.06 11.58
N VAL A 340 14.32 -29.04 12.41
CA VAL A 340 15.52 -28.16 12.41
C VAL A 340 16.79 -28.95 12.73
N ILE A 341 16.77 -29.79 13.78
CA ILE A 341 17.90 -30.67 14.12
C ILE A 341 18.24 -31.62 12.95
N ASP A 342 17.21 -32.21 12.32
CA ASP A 342 17.36 -33.14 11.20
C ASP A 342 17.93 -32.45 9.94
N ASN A 343 17.77 -31.12 9.79
CA ASN A 343 18.15 -30.36 8.59
C ASN A 343 19.26 -29.31 8.79
N LYS A 344 19.87 -29.24 9.97
CA LYS A 344 20.97 -28.30 10.32
C LYS A 344 22.15 -28.26 9.35
N ASP A 345 22.35 -29.32 8.55
CA ASP A 345 23.43 -29.49 7.57
C ASP A 345 22.89 -29.71 6.12
N THR A 346 21.58 -29.58 5.89
CA THR A 346 20.95 -29.88 4.59
C THR A 346 21.30 -28.82 3.54
N ASN A 347 21.77 -29.26 2.37
CA ASN A 347 21.87 -28.40 1.20
C ASN A 347 20.65 -28.66 0.30
N TRP A 348 19.79 -27.66 0.13
CA TRP A 348 18.57 -27.74 -0.68
C TRP A 348 18.81 -27.54 -2.19
N GLY A 349 20.06 -27.32 -2.62
CA GLY A 349 20.45 -27.19 -4.03
C GLY A 349 20.16 -25.81 -4.65
N ASN A 350 19.65 -24.87 -3.85
CA ASN A 350 19.26 -23.52 -4.22
C ASN A 350 20.47 -22.61 -4.50
N ASN A 351 21.47 -22.55 -3.61
CA ASN A 351 22.73 -21.84 -3.88
C ASN A 351 23.94 -22.45 -3.13
N GLY A 352 25.10 -21.77 -3.21
CA GLY A 352 26.37 -22.23 -2.63
C GLY A 352 26.75 -21.64 -1.27
N SER A 353 25.94 -20.69 -0.76
CA SER A 353 26.16 -19.95 0.49
C SER A 353 25.21 -20.37 1.61
N SER A 354 23.96 -20.71 1.30
CA SER A 354 23.01 -21.29 2.26
C SER A 354 23.21 -22.81 2.37
N ILE A 355 23.71 -23.28 3.51
CA ILE A 355 23.79 -24.71 3.84
C ILE A 355 23.25 -24.91 5.25
N GLY A 356 22.17 -25.67 5.37
CA GLY A 356 21.59 -26.08 6.64
C GLY A 356 20.89 -24.93 7.38
N ILE A 357 20.91 -24.99 8.71
CA ILE A 357 20.27 -24.00 9.59
C ILE A 357 21.26 -23.66 10.70
N GLN A 358 21.60 -22.38 10.83
CA GLN A 358 22.52 -21.90 11.87
C GLN A 358 21.78 -21.34 13.08
N ILE A 359 20.63 -20.70 12.87
CA ILE A 359 19.86 -20.01 13.91
C ILE A 359 18.41 -20.47 13.85
N ALA A 360 17.77 -20.64 15.01
CA ALA A 360 16.34 -20.88 15.12
C ALA A 360 15.71 -19.86 16.09
N SER A 361 14.86 -18.98 15.56
CA SER A 361 14.11 -17.98 16.32
C SER A 361 12.75 -18.56 16.74
N MET A 362 12.48 -18.55 18.04
CA MET A 362 11.25 -19.09 18.64
C MET A 362 10.51 -17.99 19.41
N SER A 363 9.60 -17.30 18.72
CA SER A 363 8.81 -16.18 19.25
C SER A 363 7.54 -16.62 19.99
N PHE A 364 7.52 -17.85 20.50
CA PHE A 364 6.43 -18.49 21.23
C PHE A 364 6.89 -19.04 22.60
N GLY A 365 5.94 -19.30 23.50
CA GLY A 365 6.22 -19.93 24.79
C GLY A 365 5.00 -20.57 25.45
N SER A 366 5.24 -21.36 26.51
CA SER A 366 4.18 -21.98 27.31
C SER A 366 3.39 -20.95 28.11
N VAL A 367 2.08 -20.87 27.86
CA VAL A 367 1.13 -20.00 28.59
C VAL A 367 1.19 -20.21 30.11
N SER A 368 0.83 -19.18 30.87
CA SER A 368 0.68 -19.20 32.33
C SER A 368 -0.40 -20.18 32.79
N ASN A 369 -0.17 -20.86 33.92
CA ASN A 369 -1.08 -21.85 34.47
C ASN A 369 -2.28 -21.17 35.19
N PRO A 370 -3.51 -21.21 34.66
CA PRO A 370 -4.66 -20.53 35.27
C PRO A 370 -5.16 -21.19 36.58
N THR A 371 -4.46 -22.21 37.09
CA THR A 371 -4.74 -22.87 38.37
C THR A 371 -3.67 -22.67 39.43
N ASP A 372 -2.56 -22.01 39.10
CA ASP A 372 -1.49 -21.68 40.04
C ASP A 372 -1.10 -20.20 39.89
N GLN A 373 -1.22 -19.46 41.00
CA GLN A 373 -0.98 -18.00 41.00
C GLN A 373 0.50 -17.66 41.26
N ASP A 374 1.30 -18.67 41.64
CA ASP A 374 2.74 -18.57 41.85
C ASP A 374 3.52 -19.31 40.72
N ASP A 375 2.96 -19.39 39.50
CA ASP A 375 3.56 -20.10 38.34
C ASP A 375 4.83 -19.42 37.81
N THR A 376 5.98 -19.94 38.22
CA THR A 376 7.32 -19.49 37.79
C THR A 376 7.77 -20.07 36.45
N GLY A 377 6.96 -20.93 35.82
CA GLY A 377 7.23 -21.53 34.52
C GLY A 377 7.99 -22.87 34.60
N ASN A 378 9.05 -22.99 33.80
CA ASN A 378 9.81 -24.24 33.60
C ASN A 378 11.21 -24.16 34.22
N ASN A 379 11.67 -25.26 34.82
CA ASN A 379 13.01 -25.39 35.39
C ASN A 379 13.91 -26.32 34.54
N GLY A 380 14.48 -25.80 33.44
CA GLY A 380 15.63 -26.45 32.79
C GLY A 380 15.34 -27.73 32.01
N THR A 381 16.38 -28.55 31.82
CA THR A 381 16.47 -29.64 30.84
C THR A 381 15.33 -30.64 30.97
N GLU A 382 15.08 -31.23 32.15
CA GLU A 382 14.17 -32.38 32.25
C GLU A 382 12.68 -32.00 32.26
N SER A 383 12.36 -30.71 32.42
CA SER A 383 11.01 -30.24 32.71
C SER A 383 9.97 -30.52 31.60
N ASN A 384 10.32 -30.43 30.32
CA ASN A 384 9.46 -30.84 29.20
C ASN A 384 10.24 -31.28 27.94
N ALA A 385 9.54 -31.52 26.81
CA ALA A 385 10.15 -32.08 25.60
C ALA A 385 10.86 -31.02 24.75
N GLU A 386 10.31 -29.82 24.71
CA GLU A 386 10.80 -28.65 24.01
C GLU A 386 12.17 -28.21 24.55
N ASN A 387 12.33 -28.11 25.87
CA ASN A 387 13.62 -27.76 26.48
C ASN A 387 14.73 -28.76 26.10
N ARG A 388 14.45 -30.07 26.20
CA ARG A 388 15.39 -31.12 25.76
C ARG A 388 15.72 -31.01 24.28
N LEU A 389 14.78 -30.65 23.41
CA LEU A 389 15.06 -30.50 21.98
C LEU A 389 15.90 -29.26 21.68
N VAL A 390 15.66 -28.13 22.37
CA VAL A 390 16.51 -26.94 22.28
C VAL A 390 17.94 -27.24 22.71
N ASN A 391 18.13 -27.89 23.86
CA ASN A 391 19.45 -28.25 24.36
C ASN A 391 20.16 -29.26 23.42
N ASN A 392 19.41 -30.19 22.81
CA ASN A 392 19.95 -31.06 21.75
C ASN A 392 20.30 -30.29 20.46
N ALA A 393 19.55 -29.27 20.07
CA ALA A 393 19.80 -28.49 18.87
C ALA A 393 21.08 -27.65 19.00
N SER A 394 21.30 -27.00 20.13
CA SER A 394 22.56 -26.31 20.43
C SER A 394 23.75 -27.27 20.53
N ALA A 395 23.57 -28.44 21.14
CA ALA A 395 24.59 -29.50 21.14
C ALA A 395 24.88 -30.11 19.74
N ASN A 396 24.07 -29.79 18.73
CA ASN A 396 24.30 -30.14 17.32
C ASN A 396 24.75 -28.94 16.45
N GLY A 397 24.91 -27.74 17.04
CA GLY A 397 25.43 -26.55 16.36
C GLY A 397 24.38 -25.54 15.87
N VAL A 398 23.12 -25.63 16.30
CA VAL A 398 22.08 -24.63 15.99
C VAL A 398 21.91 -23.64 17.15
N VAL A 399 22.02 -22.35 16.87
CA VAL A 399 21.79 -21.29 17.87
C VAL A 399 20.28 -21.13 18.11
N MET A 400 19.83 -21.42 19.33
CA MET A 400 18.41 -21.43 19.67
C MET A 400 18.06 -20.17 20.45
N VAL A 401 17.21 -19.31 19.88
CA VAL A 401 16.84 -18.00 20.46
C VAL A 401 15.36 -18.02 20.85
N ALA A 402 15.02 -17.60 22.06
CA ALA A 402 13.68 -17.77 22.64
C ALA A 402 13.16 -16.53 23.38
N ALA A 403 11.87 -16.26 23.20
CA ALA A 403 11.15 -15.18 23.88
C ALA A 403 10.89 -15.50 25.38
N MET A 404 11.14 -14.52 26.27
CA MET A 404 10.83 -14.66 27.71
C MET A 404 9.32 -14.75 28.02
N GLY A 405 8.45 -14.33 27.11
CA GLY A 405 7.01 -14.25 27.34
C GLY A 405 6.57 -12.89 27.90
N ASN A 406 5.24 -12.68 27.86
CA ASN A 406 4.63 -11.36 27.96
C ASN A 406 3.66 -11.23 29.16
N ASP A 407 3.87 -11.98 30.25
CA ASP A 407 3.00 -11.97 31.45
C ASP A 407 3.36 -10.86 32.48
N GLY A 408 4.45 -10.10 32.27
CA GLY A 408 4.94 -9.05 33.20
C GLY A 408 5.44 -9.58 34.54
N SER A 409 5.89 -10.83 34.60
CA SER A 409 6.06 -11.58 35.86
C SER A 409 7.39 -12.35 35.96
N ARG A 410 7.73 -12.82 37.18
CA ARG A 410 8.91 -13.66 37.42
C ARG A 410 8.69 -15.08 36.92
N ARG A 411 8.71 -15.26 35.60
CA ARG A 411 8.26 -16.48 34.93
C ARG A 411 9.11 -16.79 33.71
N VAL A 412 9.75 -17.96 33.70
CA VAL A 412 10.56 -18.41 32.56
C VAL A 412 9.83 -19.55 31.84
N PRO A 413 9.11 -19.29 30.73
CA PRO A 413 8.36 -20.31 30.02
C PRO A 413 9.28 -21.27 29.25
N SER A 414 8.79 -22.44 28.87
CA SER A 414 9.43 -23.22 27.80
C SER A 414 9.04 -22.66 26.44
N PRO A 415 9.94 -22.57 25.42
CA PRO A 415 11.30 -23.13 25.39
C PRO A 415 12.41 -22.27 26.03
N ALA A 416 12.15 -21.03 26.45
CA ALA A 416 13.17 -20.12 27.01
C ALA A 416 13.90 -20.68 28.25
N ALA A 417 13.20 -21.44 29.07
CA ALA A 417 13.72 -22.16 30.23
C ALA A 417 14.79 -23.22 29.90
N ALA A 418 15.08 -23.51 28.63
CA ALA A 418 16.14 -24.43 28.26
C ALA A 418 17.53 -23.83 28.47
N ASP A 419 18.40 -24.59 29.13
CA ASP A 419 19.79 -24.37 29.49
C ASP A 419 20.56 -23.59 28.39
N SER A 420 20.57 -24.14 27.16
CA SER A 420 21.32 -23.59 26.03
C SER A 420 20.64 -22.43 25.31
N ALA A 421 19.32 -22.23 25.51
CA ALA A 421 18.59 -21.16 24.84
C ALA A 421 19.20 -19.79 25.16
N ILE A 422 19.35 -18.94 24.16
CA ILE A 422 19.59 -17.51 24.32
C ILE A 422 18.22 -16.87 24.52
N THR A 423 17.97 -16.33 25.72
CA THR A 423 16.67 -15.81 26.10
C THR A 423 16.61 -14.30 26.07
N VAL A 424 15.50 -13.78 25.51
CA VAL A 424 15.37 -12.36 25.18
C VAL A 424 14.19 -11.72 25.91
N ALA A 425 14.50 -10.72 26.72
CA ALA A 425 13.55 -9.80 27.34
C ALA A 425 13.28 -8.58 26.44
N ALA A 426 12.08 -8.00 26.57
CA ALA A 426 11.63 -6.87 25.75
C ALA A 426 11.86 -5.53 26.45
N ILE A 427 12.34 -4.55 25.70
CA ILE A 427 12.48 -3.16 26.15
C ILE A 427 11.65 -2.22 25.30
N ASN A 428 11.22 -1.12 25.93
CA ASN A 428 10.67 0.04 25.27
C ASN A 428 11.80 1.08 25.12
N ASN A 429 12.24 1.29 23.88
CA ASN A 429 13.25 2.29 23.47
C ASN A 429 12.67 3.70 23.29
N ARG A 430 11.40 3.90 23.68
CA ARG A 430 10.69 5.19 23.71
C ARG A 430 10.75 5.97 22.40
N ASN A 431 10.79 5.25 21.28
CA ASN A 431 10.77 5.82 19.95
C ASN A 431 12.07 6.60 19.65
N THR A 432 13.19 6.25 20.29
CA THR A 432 14.50 6.87 20.07
C THR A 432 15.59 5.82 19.84
N VAL A 433 16.64 6.20 19.10
CA VAL A 433 17.86 5.38 18.94
C VAL A 433 18.73 5.46 20.20
N ASN A 434 18.59 6.50 21.03
CA ASN A 434 19.43 6.75 22.19
C ASN A 434 19.04 5.87 23.39
N ARG A 435 19.81 4.82 23.60
CA ARG A 435 19.68 3.84 24.70
C ARG A 435 19.62 4.45 26.11
N SER A 436 19.97 5.72 26.30
CA SER A 436 20.13 6.31 27.64
C SER A 436 18.85 6.37 28.47
N ASP A 437 17.67 6.40 27.84
CA ASP A 437 16.38 6.44 28.55
C ASP A 437 15.48 5.21 28.33
N ASP A 438 15.92 4.22 27.54
CA ASP A 438 15.30 2.90 27.41
C ASP A 438 14.94 2.27 28.77
N THR A 439 13.80 1.61 28.82
CA THR A 439 13.30 0.87 29.98
C THR A 439 12.73 -0.49 29.58
N ILE A 440 12.87 -1.51 30.43
CA ILE A 440 12.17 -2.79 30.30
C ILE A 440 10.68 -2.54 30.02
N ALA A 441 10.11 -3.25 29.05
CA ALA A 441 8.69 -3.18 28.75
C ALA A 441 7.89 -3.85 29.87
N SER A 442 6.79 -3.23 30.32
CA SER A 442 6.06 -3.68 31.53
C SER A 442 5.40 -5.06 31.41
N TYR A 443 5.27 -5.60 30.20
CA TYR A 443 4.81 -6.97 29.94
C TYR A 443 5.97 -7.99 29.89
N SER A 444 7.24 -7.57 29.80
CA SER A 444 8.34 -8.53 29.68
C SER A 444 8.44 -9.37 30.96
N ASN A 445 8.41 -10.68 30.80
CA ASN A 445 8.79 -11.57 31.89
C ASN A 445 10.28 -11.44 32.23
N TYR A 446 10.60 -11.78 33.47
CA TYR A 446 11.92 -11.69 34.09
C TYR A 446 12.20 -12.94 34.95
N GLY A 447 13.42 -13.09 35.45
CA GLY A 447 13.85 -14.29 36.17
C GLY A 447 14.31 -14.05 37.61
N PRO A 448 15.24 -14.86 38.15
CA PRO A 448 15.90 -15.99 37.50
C PRO A 448 14.92 -17.13 37.18
N ARG A 449 15.36 -18.10 36.39
CA ARG A 449 14.75 -19.44 36.28
C ARG A 449 14.78 -20.12 37.65
N ASP A 450 13.83 -21.01 37.92
CA ASP A 450 13.95 -21.92 39.06
C ASP A 450 14.90 -23.09 38.70
N SER A 451 15.68 -23.59 39.66
CA SER A 451 16.72 -24.61 39.43
C SER A 451 16.16 -26.03 39.21
N ASP A 452 16.90 -26.87 38.47
CA ASP A 452 16.71 -28.32 38.35
C ASP A 452 17.70 -29.17 39.17
N GLU A 453 18.42 -28.54 40.12
CA GLU A 453 19.33 -29.18 41.08
C GLU A 453 20.57 -29.88 40.45
N ASP A 454 20.94 -29.54 39.21
CA ASP A 454 22.04 -30.17 38.47
C ASP A 454 23.44 -29.69 38.89
N ASN A 455 23.52 -28.50 39.52
CA ASN A 455 24.67 -27.77 40.05
C ASN A 455 25.44 -26.86 39.06
N ASP A 456 24.81 -26.34 37.99
CA ASP A 456 25.36 -25.26 37.15
C ASP A 456 24.56 -23.94 37.23
N ASP A 457 24.71 -23.23 38.36
CA ASP A 457 24.06 -21.94 38.74
C ASP A 457 24.07 -20.83 37.64
N TRP A 458 24.76 -21.01 36.51
CA TRP A 458 24.89 -20.08 35.39
C TRP A 458 23.80 -20.19 34.32
N ASP A 459 22.99 -21.24 34.30
CA ASP A 459 21.94 -21.43 33.29
C ASP A 459 20.54 -21.05 33.80
N GLU A 460 20.36 -20.85 35.11
CA GLU A 460 19.19 -20.18 35.67
C GLU A 460 19.19 -18.66 35.44
N LEU A 461 20.33 -18.10 35.04
CA LEU A 461 20.49 -16.69 34.68
C LEU A 461 19.76 -16.38 33.36
N LYS A 462 18.45 -16.10 33.48
CA LYS A 462 17.46 -15.90 32.42
C LYS A 462 16.63 -14.65 32.76
N PRO A 463 16.52 -13.62 31.89
CA PRO A 463 16.97 -13.56 30.50
C PRO A 463 18.50 -13.58 30.37
N ASP A 464 18.98 -13.98 29.20
CA ASP A 464 20.38 -13.85 28.82
C ASP A 464 20.66 -12.42 28.31
N VAL A 465 19.70 -11.81 27.60
CA VAL A 465 19.84 -10.46 27.01
C VAL A 465 18.51 -9.73 26.89
N SER A 466 18.54 -8.41 26.73
CA SER A 466 17.37 -7.56 26.46
C SER A 466 17.52 -6.80 25.14
N SER A 467 16.39 -6.54 24.46
CA SER A 467 16.35 -5.97 23.10
C SER A 467 15.02 -5.24 22.84
N PRO A 468 14.93 -4.23 21.93
CA PRO A 468 13.68 -3.55 21.59
C PRO A 468 12.52 -4.52 21.29
N GLY A 469 11.33 -4.22 21.82
CA GLY A 469 10.16 -5.10 21.68
C GLY A 469 8.80 -4.40 21.69
N SER A 470 8.71 -3.12 22.08
CA SER A 470 7.48 -2.32 21.98
C SER A 470 7.46 -1.47 20.71
N GLY A 471 6.30 -1.37 20.07
CA GLY A 471 6.08 -0.53 18.90
C GLY A 471 7.01 -0.89 17.74
N ILE A 472 7.15 -2.17 17.39
CA ILE A 472 8.04 -2.59 16.30
C ILE A 472 7.22 -2.72 15.00
N MET A 473 7.52 -1.90 13.99
CA MET A 473 7.01 -2.12 12.62
C MET A 473 7.61 -3.40 12.06
N SER A 474 6.83 -4.21 11.34
CA SER A 474 7.40 -5.17 10.41
C SER A 474 6.35 -5.65 9.42
N VAL A 475 6.74 -6.59 8.57
CA VAL A 475 5.91 -7.22 7.54
C VAL A 475 4.53 -7.59 8.08
N SER A 476 3.49 -7.13 7.41
CA SER A 476 2.11 -7.59 7.60
C SER A 476 1.82 -8.68 6.58
N ALA A 477 1.37 -9.86 7.03
CA ALA A 477 0.98 -10.93 6.12
C ALA A 477 -0.39 -10.67 5.48
N ALA A 478 -0.59 -11.12 4.25
CA ALA A 478 -1.90 -11.16 3.60
C ALA A 478 -2.77 -12.30 4.17
N THR A 479 -3.30 -12.12 5.38
CA THR A 479 -4.00 -13.21 6.10
C THR A 479 -5.26 -13.73 5.36
N GLY A 480 -5.12 -14.92 4.77
CA GLY A 480 -6.15 -15.60 3.98
C GLY A 480 -7.09 -16.50 4.79
N SER A 481 -8.13 -17.04 4.13
CA SER A 481 -9.02 -18.02 4.76
C SER A 481 -8.40 -19.42 4.74
N SER A 482 -8.02 -19.94 5.90
CA SER A 482 -7.31 -21.22 6.13
C SER A 482 -8.12 -22.50 5.84
N ILE A 483 -8.96 -22.48 4.79
CA ILE A 483 -9.75 -23.62 4.31
C ILE A 483 -8.97 -24.32 3.19
N PRO A 484 -8.59 -25.61 3.33
CA PRO A 484 -7.85 -26.33 2.31
C PRO A 484 -8.55 -26.33 0.94
N GLY A 485 -7.89 -25.75 -0.07
CA GLY A 485 -8.41 -25.65 -1.44
C GLY A 485 -9.25 -24.40 -1.74
N GLN A 486 -9.19 -23.35 -0.91
CA GLN A 486 -9.42 -21.99 -1.38
C GLN A 486 -8.12 -21.42 -2.00
N PRO A 487 -8.20 -20.48 -2.95
CA PRO A 487 -7.02 -19.69 -3.33
C PRO A 487 -6.57 -18.86 -2.13
N ARG A 488 -5.25 -18.79 -1.93
CA ARG A 488 -4.65 -17.81 -1.02
C ARG A 488 -4.79 -16.40 -1.64
N PRO A 489 -4.83 -15.32 -0.85
CA PRO A 489 -4.59 -13.98 -1.37
C PRO A 489 -3.16 -13.87 -1.91
N VAL A 490 -2.91 -12.84 -2.73
CA VAL A 490 -1.55 -12.38 -3.03
C VAL A 490 -1.03 -11.67 -1.79
N ALA A 491 0.26 -11.79 -1.51
CA ALA A 491 0.95 -10.99 -0.51
C ALA A 491 0.78 -9.48 -0.77
N ASP A 492 0.89 -8.66 0.28
CA ASP A 492 0.81 -7.19 0.17
C ASP A 492 2.22 -6.57 0.34
N ASN A 493 2.32 -5.25 0.22
CA ASN A 493 3.51 -4.46 0.52
C ASN A 493 3.44 -3.81 1.93
N ASP A 494 2.44 -4.19 2.72
CA ASP A 494 2.02 -3.47 3.92
C ASP A 494 2.81 -3.87 5.19
N TYR A 495 2.80 -2.97 6.19
CA TYR A 495 3.54 -3.11 7.44
C TYR A 495 2.65 -2.84 8.65
N GLU A 496 2.77 -3.67 9.69
CA GLU A 496 2.01 -3.54 10.94
C GLU A 496 2.91 -3.44 12.17
N SER A 497 2.35 -2.96 13.29
CA SER A 497 3.07 -2.75 14.55
C SER A 497 2.70 -3.78 15.59
N LYS A 498 3.70 -4.41 16.24
CA LYS A 498 3.48 -5.35 17.34
C LYS A 498 4.37 -5.05 18.55
N ASP A 499 3.88 -5.50 19.71
CA ASP A 499 4.53 -5.43 21.02
C ASP A 499 4.75 -6.84 21.56
N GLY A 500 5.97 -7.15 22.01
CA GLY A 500 6.26 -8.41 22.68
C GLY A 500 7.74 -8.80 22.70
N THR A 501 8.08 -9.71 23.61
CA THR A 501 9.36 -10.47 23.55
C THR A 501 9.49 -11.25 22.23
N SER A 502 8.37 -11.56 21.59
CA SER A 502 8.25 -12.09 20.22
C SER A 502 8.83 -11.19 19.13
N MET A 503 8.95 -9.87 19.34
CA MET A 503 9.58 -8.93 18.42
C MET A 503 11.07 -8.72 18.76
N SER A 504 11.42 -8.82 20.05
CA SER A 504 12.82 -8.74 20.52
C SER A 504 13.67 -9.95 20.12
N THR A 505 13.06 -11.14 20.12
CA THR A 505 13.70 -12.44 19.78
C THR A 505 14.25 -12.52 18.35
N PRO A 506 13.50 -12.16 17.29
CA PRO A 506 14.03 -12.12 15.93
C PRO A 506 15.07 -11.02 15.74
N LEU A 507 14.95 -9.88 16.43
CA LEU A 507 15.95 -8.81 16.37
C LEU A 507 17.31 -9.29 16.90
N VAL A 508 17.32 -10.04 18.01
CA VAL A 508 18.52 -10.73 18.53
C VAL A 508 19.01 -11.81 17.56
N SER A 509 18.10 -12.56 16.93
CA SER A 509 18.45 -13.61 15.96
C SER A 509 19.16 -13.05 14.72
N GLY A 510 18.73 -11.88 14.22
CA GLY A 510 19.43 -11.17 13.15
C GLY A 510 20.81 -10.68 13.60
N VAL A 511 20.95 -10.09 14.80
CA VAL A 511 22.27 -9.71 15.34
C VAL A 511 23.22 -10.91 15.46
N ILE A 512 22.72 -12.10 15.81
CA ILE A 512 23.50 -13.34 15.82
C ILE A 512 23.94 -13.75 14.40
N ALA A 513 23.14 -13.48 13.36
CA ALA A 513 23.57 -13.72 11.98
C ALA A 513 24.75 -12.81 11.58
N LEU A 514 24.80 -11.55 12.04
CA LEU A 514 25.95 -10.68 11.84
C LEU A 514 27.21 -11.23 12.54
N VAL A 515 27.05 -11.80 13.74
CA VAL A 515 28.12 -12.47 14.50
C VAL A 515 28.63 -13.72 13.80
N LEU A 516 27.73 -14.55 13.24
CA LEU A 516 28.09 -15.78 12.53
C LEU A 516 28.67 -15.52 11.14
N GLU A 517 28.30 -14.44 10.45
CA GLU A 517 29.01 -13.97 9.25
C GLU A 517 30.43 -13.51 9.61
N ALA A 518 30.58 -12.78 10.72
CA ALA A 518 31.86 -12.30 11.20
C ALA A 518 32.81 -13.41 11.67
N ASN A 519 32.27 -14.51 12.21
CA ASN A 519 33.03 -15.72 12.53
C ASN A 519 32.16 -16.99 12.41
N PRO A 520 32.13 -17.63 11.22
CA PRO A 520 31.36 -18.87 10.99
C PRO A 520 31.90 -20.12 11.72
N GLY A 521 32.93 -19.97 12.55
CA GLY A 521 33.52 -21.05 13.34
C GLY A 521 32.99 -21.16 14.77
N LEU A 522 32.17 -20.20 15.23
CA LEU A 522 31.63 -20.18 16.58
C LEU A 522 30.56 -21.27 16.79
N ASP A 523 30.60 -21.95 17.93
CA ASP A 523 29.49 -22.81 18.36
C ASP A 523 28.40 -22.04 19.15
N PRO A 524 27.19 -22.60 19.33
CA PRO A 524 26.08 -21.91 20.02
C PRO A 524 26.37 -21.49 21.47
N TYR A 525 27.27 -22.17 22.17
CA TYR A 525 27.70 -21.79 23.52
C TYR A 525 28.69 -20.64 23.46
N GLU A 526 29.61 -20.62 22.49
CA GLU A 526 30.51 -19.47 22.24
C GLU A 526 29.71 -18.21 21.86
N VAL A 527 28.68 -18.34 21.01
CA VAL A 527 27.76 -17.22 20.69
C VAL A 527 27.01 -16.72 21.94
N LYS A 528 26.52 -17.64 22.78
CA LYS A 528 25.84 -17.30 24.04
C LYS A 528 26.79 -16.61 25.02
N ASP A 529 28.03 -17.07 25.13
CA ASP A 529 29.06 -16.44 25.96
C ASP A 529 29.50 -15.06 25.43
N LEU A 530 29.54 -14.84 24.11
CA LEU A 530 29.75 -13.50 23.55
C LEU A 530 28.63 -12.54 23.99
N ILE A 531 27.36 -12.95 23.88
CA ILE A 531 26.21 -12.14 24.33
C ILE A 531 26.30 -11.83 25.82
N ARG A 532 26.60 -12.84 26.66
CA ARG A 532 26.77 -12.68 28.11
C ARG A 532 27.95 -11.77 28.50
N ASN A 533 28.99 -11.69 27.67
CA ASN A 533 30.17 -10.88 27.96
C ASN A 533 30.11 -9.44 27.43
N TYR A 534 29.52 -9.22 26.25
CA TYR A 534 29.64 -7.98 25.49
C TYR A 534 28.32 -7.21 25.28
N SER A 535 27.20 -7.69 25.83
CA SER A 535 25.99 -6.87 25.94
C SER A 535 26.21 -5.66 26.87
N GLN A 536 25.50 -4.57 26.61
CA GLN A 536 25.62 -3.34 27.39
C GLN A 536 24.88 -3.48 28.72
N VAL A 537 25.64 -3.74 29.79
CA VAL A 537 25.11 -3.90 31.16
C VAL A 537 24.24 -2.71 31.58
N ARG A 538 23.10 -3.01 32.20
CA ARG A 538 22.14 -2.06 32.79
C ARG A 538 21.95 -2.43 34.26
N GLY A 539 21.46 -1.49 35.07
CA GLY A 539 21.18 -1.75 36.48
C GLY A 539 22.41 -2.11 37.31
N SER A 540 22.27 -3.11 38.18
CA SER A 540 23.34 -3.66 39.02
C SER A 540 22.97 -5.08 39.43
N ALA A 541 23.87 -6.05 39.24
CA ALA A 541 23.54 -7.47 39.32
C ALA A 541 22.83 -7.92 40.61
N ASP A 542 21.73 -8.67 40.46
CA ASP A 542 20.89 -9.19 41.54
C ASP A 542 21.46 -10.46 42.17
N LEU A 543 22.23 -11.24 41.40
CA LEU A 543 22.92 -12.44 41.84
C LEU A 543 24.46 -12.31 41.76
N PRO A 544 25.07 -11.31 42.43
CA PRO A 544 26.50 -10.99 42.35
C PRO A 544 27.43 -12.05 42.99
N SER A 545 26.86 -13.14 43.51
CA SER A 545 27.58 -14.36 43.91
C SER A 545 27.84 -15.34 42.77
N ILE A 546 27.10 -15.21 41.65
CA ILE A 546 27.21 -16.06 40.47
C ILE A 546 27.80 -15.23 39.31
N SER A 547 27.17 -14.11 38.97
CA SER A 547 27.58 -13.18 37.91
C SER A 547 27.54 -11.74 38.45
N ASP A 548 28.61 -10.97 38.24
CA ASP A 548 28.69 -9.56 38.63
C ASP A 548 28.06 -8.59 37.62
N LYS A 549 27.51 -9.12 36.52
CA LYS A 549 26.80 -8.37 35.46
C LYS A 549 25.30 -8.60 35.40
N TRP A 550 24.82 -9.79 35.80
CA TRP A 550 23.46 -10.24 35.48
C TRP A 550 22.39 -9.61 36.38
N ASP A 551 21.44 -8.92 35.75
CA ASP A 551 20.26 -8.27 36.32
C ASP A 551 19.01 -9.09 35.92
N ASP A 552 18.05 -9.24 36.83
CA ASP A 552 16.96 -10.22 36.65
C ASP A 552 15.93 -9.85 35.56
N HIS A 553 15.87 -8.58 35.13
CA HIS A 553 15.04 -8.11 34.01
C HIS A 553 15.86 -7.79 32.74
N TRP A 554 17.05 -7.20 32.87
CA TRP A 554 17.90 -6.80 31.73
C TRP A 554 18.80 -7.93 31.22
N GLY A 555 18.95 -9.02 31.99
CA GLY A 555 19.86 -10.12 31.70
C GLY A 555 21.31 -9.69 31.88
N PHE A 556 22.18 -10.09 30.95
CA PHE A 556 23.56 -9.58 30.90
C PHE A 556 23.66 -8.17 30.27
N GLY A 557 22.53 -7.57 29.86
CA GLY A 557 22.46 -6.21 29.33
C GLY A 557 21.61 -6.08 28.05
N MET A 558 21.64 -4.90 27.46
CA MET A 558 21.04 -4.63 26.13
C MET A 558 21.97 -5.14 25.03
N ILE A 559 21.44 -5.83 24.02
CA ILE A 559 22.25 -6.37 22.92
C ILE A 559 22.98 -5.27 22.14
N ASP A 560 24.24 -5.51 21.76
CA ASP A 560 25.07 -4.57 20.99
C ASP A 560 25.75 -5.29 19.83
N ALA A 561 25.25 -5.08 18.61
CA ALA A 561 25.72 -5.78 17.43
C ALA A 561 27.17 -5.40 17.06
N SER A 562 27.56 -4.14 17.24
CA SER A 562 28.92 -3.68 16.97
C SER A 562 29.94 -4.36 17.89
N CYS A 563 29.67 -4.36 19.20
CA CYS A 563 30.54 -4.99 20.17
C CYS A 563 30.59 -6.52 20.03
N LEU A 564 29.47 -7.17 19.70
CA LEU A 564 29.45 -8.62 19.49
C LEU A 564 30.21 -9.03 18.21
N VAL A 565 30.04 -8.31 17.10
CA VAL A 565 30.80 -8.54 15.86
C VAL A 565 32.30 -8.31 16.07
N ASN A 566 32.70 -7.24 16.77
CA ASN A 566 34.10 -6.99 17.11
C ASN A 566 34.69 -8.11 17.99
N ALA A 567 33.98 -8.53 19.04
CA ALA A 567 34.41 -9.62 19.91
C ALA A 567 34.51 -10.97 19.17
N ALA A 568 33.56 -11.30 18.30
CA ALA A 568 33.60 -12.49 17.44
C ALA A 568 34.83 -12.56 16.53
N ARG A 569 35.33 -11.39 16.12
CA ARG A 569 36.55 -11.20 15.30
C ARG A 569 37.84 -11.16 16.14
N GLY A 570 37.75 -11.23 17.47
CA GLY A 570 38.88 -11.14 18.40
C GLY A 570 39.42 -9.72 18.58
N LEU A 571 38.60 -8.70 18.34
CA LEU A 571 38.92 -7.28 18.58
C LEU A 571 38.38 -6.84 19.96
N GLU A 572 38.94 -5.76 20.50
CA GLU A 572 38.41 -5.16 21.73
C GLU A 572 37.10 -4.42 21.45
N CYS A 573 36.14 -4.56 22.38
CA CYS A 573 34.90 -3.80 22.42
C CYS A 573 35.07 -2.74 23.53
N ASP A 574 35.21 -1.47 23.14
CA ASP A 574 35.28 -0.34 24.09
C ASP A 574 33.91 -0.05 24.75
N GLY A 575 32.82 -0.51 24.11
CA GLY A 575 31.44 -0.29 24.52
C GLY A 575 30.94 1.14 24.25
N ILE A 576 29.63 1.34 24.34
CA ILE A 576 29.03 2.68 24.29
C ILE A 576 29.41 3.41 25.59
N SER A 577 30.48 4.21 25.55
CA SER A 577 31.03 4.93 26.70
C SER A 577 30.00 5.92 27.26
N GLY A 578 29.42 5.57 28.41
CA GLY A 578 28.35 6.32 29.04
C GLY A 578 28.77 7.71 29.54
N GLY A 579 28.57 8.73 28.71
CA GLY A 579 28.51 10.12 29.12
C GLY A 579 29.81 10.92 29.06
N GLY A 580 30.05 11.55 27.91
CA GLY A 580 30.45 12.96 27.91
C GLY A 580 31.91 13.30 28.25
N ASP A 581 32.87 12.62 27.63
CA ASP A 581 34.09 13.27 27.14
C ASP A 581 34.41 12.70 25.74
N GLY A 582 34.74 13.57 24.78
CA GLY A 582 35.33 13.13 23.52
C GLY A 582 36.75 12.58 23.76
N PRO A 583 37.31 11.78 22.84
CA PRO A 583 38.64 11.21 23.04
C PRO A 583 39.68 12.33 23.24
N PRO A 584 40.72 12.07 24.05
CA PRO A 584 41.52 13.12 24.66
C PRO A 584 42.17 14.06 23.65
N SER A 585 41.91 15.36 23.77
CA SER A 585 42.58 16.38 22.95
C SER A 585 44.11 16.35 23.18
N PRO A 586 44.93 16.21 22.11
CA PRO A 586 46.38 16.09 22.26
C PRO A 586 47.02 17.37 22.80
N PRO A 587 48.17 17.27 23.50
CA PRO A 587 48.91 18.44 23.95
C PRO A 587 49.49 19.24 22.78
N ASN A 588 49.63 20.56 22.97
CA ASN A 588 50.15 21.52 21.98
C ASN A 588 51.66 21.37 21.64
N GLU A 589 52.31 20.27 22.01
CA GLU A 589 53.73 20.02 21.73
C GLU A 589 53.89 18.81 20.79
N ASN A 590 54.88 18.90 19.90
CA ASN A 590 55.29 17.83 19.00
C ASN A 590 55.56 16.54 19.79
N GLY A 591 54.90 15.46 19.41
CA GLY A 591 54.98 14.17 20.11
C GLY A 591 56.24 13.39 19.77
N THR A 592 56.38 12.17 20.31
CA THR A 592 57.69 11.50 20.34
C THR A 592 57.96 10.54 19.19
N GLY A 593 58.08 11.12 17.99
CA GLY A 593 58.48 10.42 16.77
C GLY A 593 57.33 10.18 15.80
N GLN A 594 57.67 10.04 14.52
CA GLN A 594 56.73 9.79 13.45
C GLN A 594 56.54 8.27 13.28
N VAL A 595 55.60 7.70 14.03
CA VAL A 595 55.21 6.28 13.92
C VAL A 595 54.02 6.04 13.01
N VAL A 596 53.08 7.00 12.91
CA VAL A 596 51.91 6.90 12.02
C VAL A 596 52.28 7.28 10.60
N ASN A 597 51.66 6.63 9.61
CA ASN A 597 51.69 7.03 8.21
C ASN A 597 50.32 6.85 7.53
N ILE A 598 49.75 7.92 7.00
CA ILE A 598 48.54 7.86 6.16
C ILE A 598 48.93 7.23 4.81
N THR A 599 48.22 6.19 4.39
CA THR A 599 48.59 5.39 3.20
C THR A 599 47.69 5.66 2.00
N ILE A 600 46.40 5.94 2.23
CA ILE A 600 45.42 6.37 1.23
C ILE A 600 44.46 7.39 1.91
N PRO A 601 43.99 8.43 1.20
CA PRO A 601 44.23 8.71 -0.22
C PRO A 601 45.47 9.61 -0.46
N ARG A 602 45.75 9.94 -1.73
CA ARG A 602 46.88 10.83 -2.08
C ARG A 602 46.54 12.27 -1.69
N ASN A 603 47.55 13.11 -1.48
CA ASN A 603 47.35 14.57 -1.51
C ASN A 603 46.49 14.98 -2.71
N ASP A 604 45.56 15.91 -2.47
CA ASP A 604 44.61 16.45 -3.45
C ASP A 604 43.51 15.47 -3.95
N SER A 605 43.35 14.29 -3.35
CA SER A 605 42.25 13.35 -3.64
C SER A 605 40.95 13.75 -2.93
N TRP A 606 39.81 13.28 -3.45
CA TRP A 606 38.48 13.65 -2.97
C TRP A 606 37.93 12.76 -1.85
N MET A 607 37.20 13.39 -0.92
CA MET A 607 36.13 12.80 -0.12
C MET A 607 34.79 13.27 -0.69
N ILE A 608 33.78 12.40 -0.69
CA ILE A 608 32.47 12.70 -1.28
C ILE A 608 31.47 12.89 -0.15
N THR A 609 30.72 13.99 -0.20
CA THR A 609 29.65 14.27 0.76
C THR A 609 28.57 13.19 0.72
N GLU A 610 27.99 12.92 1.88
CA GLU A 610 26.98 11.89 2.12
C GLU A 610 27.41 10.44 1.76
N LYS A 611 28.71 10.15 1.61
CA LYS A 611 29.24 8.80 1.30
C LYS A 611 30.28 8.31 2.31
N MET A 612 30.17 7.04 2.72
CA MET A 612 31.12 6.39 3.63
C MET A 612 32.54 6.44 3.03
N THR A 613 33.44 7.11 3.75
CA THR A 613 34.81 7.41 3.32
C THR A 613 35.79 6.71 4.24
N ARG A 614 36.53 5.72 3.70
CA ARG A 614 37.57 4.97 4.43
C ARG A 614 38.94 5.63 4.30
N ILE A 615 39.41 6.30 5.34
CA ILE A 615 40.82 6.71 5.46
C ILE A 615 41.61 5.57 6.10
N LYS A 616 42.84 5.31 5.66
CA LYS A 616 43.68 4.26 6.24
C LYS A 616 45.17 4.54 6.21
N GLY A 617 45.89 3.88 7.12
CA GLY A 617 47.33 3.99 7.22
C GLY A 617 48.01 2.80 7.88
N ALA A 618 49.32 2.95 8.05
CA ALA A 618 50.17 2.07 8.84
C ALA A 618 50.63 2.80 10.09
N PHE A 619 51.07 2.06 11.12
CA PHE A 619 51.82 2.62 12.22
C PHE A 619 52.88 1.65 12.77
N ASP A 620 54.04 2.18 13.18
CA ASP A 620 55.08 1.41 13.85
C ASP A 620 54.67 1.13 15.32
N GLU A 621 54.20 -0.09 15.58
CA GLU A 621 53.77 -0.56 16.91
C GLU A 621 54.84 -0.44 18.00
N SER A 622 56.14 -0.40 17.64
CA SER A 622 57.22 -0.18 18.59
C SER A 622 58.36 0.64 18.00
N LEU A 623 58.61 1.82 18.57
CA LEU A 623 59.68 2.73 18.16
C LEU A 623 60.50 3.21 19.35
N ASN A 624 61.82 3.10 19.25
CA ASN A 624 62.80 3.50 20.28
C ASN A 624 62.59 2.87 21.69
N GLY A 625 61.82 1.78 21.79
CA GLY A 625 61.48 1.14 23.08
C GLY A 625 60.26 1.74 23.77
N ARG A 626 59.37 2.37 23.00
CA ARG A 626 57.97 2.61 23.36
C ARG A 626 57.09 1.75 22.48
N ASP A 627 55.98 1.26 23.03
CA ASP A 627 55.00 0.47 22.30
C ASP A 627 53.72 1.30 22.11
N PHE A 628 53.30 1.47 20.85
CA PHE A 628 52.15 2.26 20.43
C PHE A 628 50.92 1.36 20.27
N VAL A 629 49.78 1.80 20.79
CA VAL A 629 48.60 0.94 21.02
C VAL A 629 47.36 1.40 20.26
N GLU A 630 47.18 2.71 20.08
CA GLU A 630 45.99 3.29 19.45
C GLU A 630 46.40 4.35 18.42
N VAL A 631 45.55 4.57 17.41
CA VAL A 631 45.65 5.68 16.46
C VAL A 631 44.36 6.49 16.53
N HIS A 632 44.48 7.82 16.52
CA HIS A 632 43.36 8.75 16.40
C HIS A 632 43.52 9.63 15.17
N VAL A 633 42.40 10.00 14.57
CA VAL A 633 42.30 10.85 13.39
C VAL A 633 41.34 12.00 13.67
N ARG A 634 41.62 13.19 13.12
CA ARG A 634 40.65 14.29 13.00
C ARG A 634 40.65 14.90 11.60
N ILE A 635 39.63 15.69 11.28
CA ILE A 635 39.51 16.38 9.98
C ILE A 635 39.16 17.86 10.21
N THR A 636 39.91 18.76 9.57
CA THR A 636 39.75 20.22 9.73
C THR A 636 39.72 20.95 8.38
N ARG A 637 38.96 22.05 8.27
CA ARG A 637 38.89 22.94 7.09
C ARG A 637 39.25 24.35 7.51
N ASP A 638 40.34 24.92 7.00
CA ASP A 638 40.82 26.29 7.30
C ASP A 638 40.88 26.69 8.81
N GLY A 639 40.91 25.71 9.72
CA GLY A 639 40.93 25.89 11.17
C GLY A 639 39.58 25.64 11.88
N GLU A 640 38.51 25.37 11.14
CA GLU A 640 37.29 24.72 11.61
C GLU A 640 37.51 23.21 11.78
N GLU A 641 36.88 22.59 12.78
CA GLU A 641 36.94 21.14 13.02
C GLU A 641 35.67 20.50 12.44
N LEU A 642 35.82 19.70 11.38
CA LEU A 642 34.74 19.01 10.68
C LEU A 642 34.47 17.64 11.31
N MET A 643 35.55 16.93 11.66
CA MET A 643 35.54 15.74 12.48
C MET A 643 36.49 15.98 13.63
N ALA A 644 36.01 15.80 14.86
CA ALA A 644 36.84 15.82 16.06
C ALA A 644 37.91 14.72 16.01
N TRP A 645 38.76 14.65 17.04
CA TRP A 645 39.54 13.43 17.23
C TRP A 645 38.60 12.24 17.42
N THR A 646 38.88 11.14 16.72
CA THR A 646 38.13 9.88 16.77
C THR A 646 39.13 8.73 16.74
N LYS A 647 38.87 7.64 17.49
CA LYS A 647 39.72 6.44 17.50
C LYS A 647 39.59 5.73 16.16
N ALA A 648 40.71 5.33 15.56
CA ALA A 648 40.75 4.56 14.33
C ALA A 648 40.89 3.07 14.67
N GLY A 649 39.99 2.25 14.13
CA GLY A 649 40.09 0.79 14.21
C GLY A 649 41.27 0.25 13.38
N GLY A 650 41.53 -1.06 13.44
CA GLY A 650 42.64 -1.63 12.68
C GLY A 650 43.03 -3.06 13.05
N SER A 651 44.19 -3.46 12.56
CA SER A 651 44.85 -4.73 12.89
C SER A 651 46.36 -4.58 12.76
N ALA A 652 47.13 -5.36 13.51
CA ALA A 652 48.57 -5.19 13.78
C ALA A 652 49.37 -4.35 12.75
N GLY A 653 49.90 -3.21 13.20
CA GLY A 653 50.65 -2.24 12.40
C GLY A 653 49.86 -1.43 11.37
N ASN A 654 48.52 -1.56 11.31
CA ASN A 654 47.64 -0.87 10.36
C ASN A 654 46.41 -0.31 11.05
N TRP A 655 45.94 0.85 10.57
CA TRP A 655 44.73 1.53 11.07
C TRP A 655 43.84 1.97 9.92
N LEU A 656 42.55 2.10 10.20
CA LEU A 656 41.53 2.65 9.32
C LEU A 656 40.46 3.38 10.13
N ILE A 657 39.80 4.34 9.50
CA ILE A 657 38.61 4.99 10.06
C ILE A 657 37.61 5.20 8.93
N ASP A 658 36.35 4.91 9.24
CA ASP A 658 35.20 5.07 8.35
C ASP A 658 34.29 6.14 8.93
N PHE A 659 33.84 7.06 8.08
CA PHE A 659 32.94 8.14 8.46
C PHE A 659 32.21 8.64 7.22
N LYS A 660 31.08 9.32 7.42
CA LYS A 660 30.29 9.95 6.37
C LYS A 660 30.52 11.47 6.41
N PRO A 661 31.20 12.09 5.43
CA PRO A 661 31.31 13.55 5.35
C PRO A 661 29.92 14.16 5.17
N GLU A 662 29.55 15.16 5.97
CA GLU A 662 28.25 15.82 5.80
C GLU A 662 28.24 16.71 4.56
N SER A 663 27.09 16.85 3.92
CA SER A 663 26.79 17.82 2.84
C SER A 663 27.06 19.29 3.18
N ASN A 664 27.40 19.64 4.43
CA ASN A 664 27.82 20.99 4.82
C ASN A 664 29.35 21.16 4.96
N TRP A 665 30.15 20.09 4.79
CA TRP A 665 31.61 20.12 4.93
C TRP A 665 32.34 20.89 3.81
N GLY A 666 31.65 21.24 2.71
CA GLY A 666 32.10 22.22 1.70
C GLY A 666 32.46 21.66 0.33
N ASP A 667 32.36 22.51 -0.70
CA ASP A 667 32.39 22.10 -2.11
C ASP A 667 33.61 22.66 -2.85
N GLY A 668 34.49 21.77 -3.31
CA GLY A 668 35.78 22.13 -3.90
C GLY A 668 36.84 22.58 -2.87
N GLU A 669 36.53 22.50 -1.58
CA GLU A 669 37.38 22.98 -0.48
C GLU A 669 38.38 21.91 0.00
N ILE A 670 39.39 22.29 0.79
CA ILE A 670 40.45 21.37 1.24
C ILE A 670 40.29 21.07 2.74
N ALA A 671 40.00 19.80 3.04
CA ALA A 671 40.15 19.23 4.37
C ALA A 671 41.60 18.79 4.63
N TRP A 672 42.01 18.92 5.88
CA TRP A 672 43.26 18.40 6.44
C TRP A 672 42.93 17.26 7.40
N VAL A 673 43.30 16.05 6.97
CA VAL A 673 43.30 14.84 7.80
C VAL A 673 44.56 14.88 8.66
N GLU A 674 44.42 14.85 9.98
CA GLU A 674 45.54 14.75 10.92
C GLU A 674 45.42 13.44 11.69
N ALA A 675 46.49 12.62 11.67
CA ALA A 675 46.54 11.33 12.37
C ALA A 675 47.72 11.28 13.36
N LYS A 676 47.48 10.69 14.54
CA LYS A 676 48.47 10.52 15.63
C LYS A 676 48.26 9.19 16.34
N ALA A 677 49.33 8.60 16.87
CA ALA A 677 49.24 7.43 17.75
C ALA A 677 49.40 7.84 19.22
N ILE A 678 48.87 7.00 20.11
CA ILE A 678 49.06 7.07 21.56
C ILE A 678 49.92 5.86 21.98
N ASP A 679 50.92 6.09 22.82
CA ASP A 679 51.73 5.01 23.41
C ASP A 679 51.10 4.42 24.67
N SER A 680 51.59 3.24 25.10
CA SER A 680 51.13 2.55 26.30
C SER A 680 51.34 3.30 27.63
N LEU A 681 51.82 4.56 27.61
CA LEU A 681 51.96 5.47 28.74
C LEU A 681 51.06 6.73 28.62
N GLY A 682 50.35 6.90 27.51
CA GLY A 682 49.53 8.06 27.19
C GLY A 682 50.26 9.22 26.50
N ASP A 683 51.53 9.04 26.11
CA ASP A 683 52.28 10.03 25.32
C ASP A 683 51.87 9.93 23.85
N TRP A 684 51.68 11.08 23.20
CA TRP A 684 51.29 11.14 21.78
C TRP A 684 52.49 11.08 20.82
N SER A 685 52.25 10.59 19.60
CA SER A 685 53.21 10.66 18.48
C SER A 685 53.30 12.07 17.87
N GLU A 686 54.26 12.26 16.96
CA GLU A 686 54.18 13.36 16.01
C GLU A 686 52.90 13.28 15.16
N SER A 687 52.39 14.44 14.75
CA SER A 687 51.25 14.55 13.84
C SER A 687 51.66 14.29 12.40
N VAL A 688 50.89 13.45 11.69
CA VAL A 688 51.00 13.27 10.25
C VAL A 688 49.76 13.78 9.57
N PHE A 689 49.96 14.57 8.51
CA PHE A 689 48.91 15.27 7.79
C PHE A 689 48.79 14.76 6.35
N ALA A 690 47.56 14.61 5.87
CA ALA A 690 47.24 14.51 4.45
C ALA A 690 46.18 15.57 4.11
N ASN A 691 46.25 16.15 2.91
CA ASN A 691 45.20 17.05 2.43
C ASN A 691 44.31 16.31 1.43
N VAL A 692 43.01 16.47 1.61
CA VAL A 692 41.96 15.89 0.77
C VAL A 692 41.00 17.01 0.37
N LYS A 693 40.45 16.93 -0.83
CA LYS A 693 39.40 17.85 -1.27
C LYS A 693 38.05 17.30 -0.86
N ILE A 694 37.08 18.17 -0.65
CA ILE A 694 35.70 17.82 -0.31
C ILE A 694 34.81 18.30 -1.47
N GLY A 695 33.85 17.49 -1.89
CA GLY A 695 32.86 17.92 -2.87
C GLY A 695 31.82 16.86 -3.18
N GLU A 696 30.66 17.30 -3.62
CA GLU A 696 29.54 16.42 -3.96
C GLU A 696 29.84 15.58 -5.22
N HIS A 697 29.08 14.50 -5.41
CA HIS A 697 29.10 13.73 -6.65
C HIS A 697 27.70 13.18 -6.95
N LYS A 698 26.88 14.03 -7.58
CA LYS A 698 25.43 13.84 -7.74
C LYS A 698 24.96 14.19 -9.15
N VAL A 699 23.85 13.59 -9.54
CA VAL A 699 23.13 13.87 -10.79
C VAL A 699 21.70 14.28 -10.45
N SER A 700 21.13 15.20 -11.23
CA SER A 700 19.72 15.62 -11.17
C SER A 700 19.03 15.34 -12.51
N PHE A 701 17.70 15.42 -12.55
CA PHE A 701 16.88 14.99 -13.67
C PHE A 701 15.77 16.04 -13.89
N THR A 702 15.90 16.85 -14.94
CA THR A 702 15.06 18.04 -15.18
C THR A 702 14.11 17.90 -16.37
N SER A 703 14.38 16.97 -17.30
CA SER A 703 13.54 16.66 -18.46
C SER A 703 13.70 15.19 -18.88
N PRO A 704 12.65 14.50 -19.38
CA PRO A 704 11.24 14.88 -19.36
C PRO A 704 10.65 14.95 -17.95
N SER A 705 9.40 15.39 -17.86
CA SER A 705 8.66 15.66 -16.62
C SER A 705 8.47 14.40 -15.74
N GLY A 706 8.31 13.23 -16.36
CA GLY A 706 7.82 11.99 -15.74
C GLY A 706 6.30 11.81 -15.80
N HIS A 707 5.57 12.70 -16.50
CA HIS A 707 4.11 12.66 -16.66
C HIS A 707 3.63 12.42 -18.10
N ASP A 708 4.55 12.39 -19.06
CA ASP A 708 4.27 12.24 -20.49
C ASP A 708 4.84 10.89 -20.98
N SER A 709 4.10 10.13 -21.78
CA SER A 709 4.62 8.90 -22.42
C SER A 709 5.67 9.22 -23.48
N LEU A 710 6.69 8.37 -23.61
CA LEU A 710 7.77 8.53 -24.59
C LEU A 710 7.63 7.54 -25.75
N VAL A 711 7.89 8.04 -26.97
CA VAL A 711 7.75 7.30 -28.25
C VAL A 711 8.85 7.74 -29.22
N GLY A 712 9.71 6.82 -29.64
CA GLY A 712 10.89 7.07 -30.47
C GLY A 712 12.02 7.82 -29.73
N ASP A 713 12.82 8.60 -30.49
CA ASP A 713 13.92 9.42 -29.96
C ASP A 713 13.44 10.39 -28.86
N ALA A 714 13.85 10.14 -27.60
CA ALA A 714 13.56 10.99 -26.44
C ALA A 714 14.85 11.57 -25.81
N THR A 715 14.92 12.90 -25.70
CA THR A 715 16.03 13.60 -25.03
C THR A 715 15.78 13.71 -23.52
N PHE A 716 16.48 12.89 -22.75
CA PHE A 716 16.64 13.05 -21.30
C PHE A 716 17.64 14.15 -20.99
N GLY A 717 17.42 14.89 -19.91
CA GLY A 717 18.30 15.98 -19.51
C GLY A 717 18.21 16.32 -18.03
N GLY A 718 19.29 16.91 -17.51
CA GLY A 718 19.43 17.21 -16.10
C GLY A 718 20.61 18.11 -15.78
N THR A 719 20.86 18.34 -14.50
CA THR A 719 22.14 18.88 -14.03
C THR A 719 23.01 17.78 -13.46
N TRP A 720 24.30 18.04 -13.37
CA TRP A 720 25.25 17.25 -12.61
C TRP A 720 26.12 18.20 -11.80
N GLU A 721 26.63 17.74 -10.67
CA GLU A 721 27.60 18.46 -9.85
C GLU A 721 28.53 17.43 -9.24
N GLY A 722 29.84 17.58 -9.45
CA GLY A 722 30.75 16.46 -9.28
C GLY A 722 32.23 16.78 -9.24
N ILE A 723 32.92 15.99 -8.42
CA ILE A 723 34.36 15.74 -8.49
C ILE A 723 34.76 15.05 -9.82
N GLU A 724 35.88 15.47 -10.42
CA GLU A 724 36.55 14.86 -11.59
C GLU A 724 35.62 14.24 -12.66
N PRO A 725 34.54 14.93 -13.11
CA PRO A 725 33.47 14.36 -13.93
C PRO A 725 34.01 13.91 -15.30
N SER A 726 33.60 12.72 -15.74
CA SER A 726 34.02 12.14 -17.03
C SER A 726 32.84 11.81 -17.94
N MET A 727 31.73 11.30 -17.40
CA MET A 727 30.62 10.78 -18.20
C MET A 727 29.32 10.75 -17.38
N ILE A 728 28.17 10.92 -18.03
CA ILE A 728 26.89 10.40 -17.49
C ILE A 728 26.67 9.02 -18.11
N GLN A 729 26.43 8.02 -17.27
CA GLN A 729 25.95 6.72 -17.71
C GLN A 729 24.45 6.61 -17.43
N TYR A 730 23.75 5.83 -18.25
CA TYR A 730 22.34 5.53 -18.09
C TYR A 730 22.06 4.05 -18.31
N ARG A 731 20.96 3.56 -17.73
CA ARG A 731 20.30 2.31 -18.10
C ARG A 731 18.79 2.49 -18.03
N VAL A 732 18.08 1.58 -18.68
CA VAL A 732 16.61 1.47 -18.55
C VAL A 732 16.32 0.14 -17.87
N ASP A 733 15.44 0.18 -16.87
CA ASP A 733 15.03 -0.95 -16.04
C ASP A 733 16.21 -1.68 -15.38
N ALA A 734 16.39 -2.97 -15.66
CA ALA A 734 17.50 -3.80 -15.19
C ALA A 734 18.66 -3.90 -16.22
N GLY A 735 18.57 -3.19 -17.35
CA GLY A 735 19.49 -3.33 -18.49
C GLY A 735 20.94 -2.92 -18.24
N ASP A 736 21.81 -3.29 -19.18
CA ASP A 736 23.25 -2.96 -19.19
C ASP A 736 23.49 -1.44 -19.21
N TRP A 737 24.54 -1.01 -18.49
CA TRP A 737 24.93 0.39 -18.42
C TRP A 737 25.49 0.92 -19.74
N SER A 738 24.85 1.95 -20.26
CA SER A 738 25.18 2.64 -21.51
C SER A 738 25.82 4.01 -21.26
N ASN A 739 26.73 4.39 -22.16
CA ASN A 739 27.43 5.67 -22.10
C ASN A 739 26.54 6.77 -22.70
N GLY A 740 26.24 7.80 -21.90
CA GLY A 740 25.51 9.00 -22.31
C GLY A 740 26.44 10.18 -22.58
N ASP A 741 26.16 11.32 -21.95
CA ASP A 741 26.91 12.56 -22.17
C ASP A 741 28.38 12.45 -21.72
N SER A 742 29.31 13.03 -22.48
CA SER A 742 30.75 12.96 -22.25
C SER A 742 31.27 14.29 -21.71
N LEU A 743 31.57 14.32 -20.42
CA LEU A 743 31.79 15.56 -19.68
C LEU A 743 33.23 16.07 -19.81
N THR A 744 33.39 17.40 -19.79
CA THR A 744 34.72 18.02 -19.75
C THR A 744 35.23 18.00 -18.32
N THR A 745 36.18 17.11 -18.02
CA THR A 745 36.72 17.02 -16.66
C THR A 745 37.37 18.32 -16.20
N VAL A 746 36.90 18.77 -15.05
CA VAL A 746 37.49 19.78 -14.16
C VAL A 746 37.79 19.11 -12.82
N ASP A 747 38.55 19.74 -11.93
CA ASP A 747 38.75 19.23 -10.56
C ASP A 747 37.40 19.03 -9.85
N TYR A 748 36.58 20.08 -9.82
CA TYR A 748 35.18 20.09 -9.37
C TYR A 748 34.39 21.07 -10.22
N GLY A 749 33.08 20.84 -10.35
CA GLY A 749 32.17 21.82 -10.93
C GLY A 749 30.76 21.28 -11.13
N ASP A 750 29.93 22.13 -11.70
CA ASP A 750 28.54 21.87 -12.08
C ASP A 750 28.34 21.97 -13.60
N GLY A 751 27.23 21.42 -14.08
CA GLY A 751 26.81 21.58 -15.47
C GLY A 751 25.44 20.97 -15.76
N THR A 752 25.05 21.02 -17.03
CA THR A 752 23.92 20.24 -17.56
C THR A 752 24.44 19.03 -18.33
N TRP A 753 23.63 17.99 -18.42
CA TRP A 753 23.82 16.85 -19.31
C TRP A 753 22.58 16.65 -20.18
N ASN A 754 22.74 16.06 -21.37
CA ASN A 754 21.61 15.53 -22.16
C ASN A 754 21.97 14.17 -22.76
N ILE A 755 21.00 13.27 -22.84
CA ILE A 755 21.11 11.94 -23.43
C ILE A 755 19.91 11.75 -24.35
N ASP A 756 20.16 11.60 -25.64
CA ASP A 756 19.16 11.10 -26.59
C ASP A 756 19.10 9.58 -26.46
N TRP A 757 17.93 9.03 -26.17
CA TRP A 757 17.66 7.59 -26.08
C TRP A 757 16.48 7.24 -26.98
N ASP A 758 16.65 6.19 -27.78
CA ASP A 758 15.63 5.64 -28.66
C ASP A 758 14.70 4.72 -27.85
N SER A 759 13.42 5.08 -27.74
CA SER A 759 12.48 4.33 -26.91
C SER A 759 12.18 2.93 -27.45
N GLU A 760 12.32 2.71 -28.77
CA GLU A 760 12.10 1.42 -29.47
C GLU A 760 13.09 0.29 -29.06
N THR A 761 13.79 0.46 -27.93
CA THR A 761 14.79 -0.45 -27.35
C THR A 761 14.31 -1.21 -26.11
N VAL A 762 13.10 -0.93 -25.60
CA VAL A 762 12.39 -1.69 -24.55
C VAL A 762 10.94 -1.96 -25.00
N ASP A 763 10.20 -2.78 -24.26
CA ASP A 763 8.81 -3.15 -24.59
C ASP A 763 7.80 -2.05 -24.19
N ASP A 764 6.50 -2.38 -24.13
CA ASP A 764 5.43 -1.50 -23.64
C ASP A 764 5.28 -1.52 -22.12
N GLY A 765 4.96 -0.36 -21.54
CA GLY A 765 4.53 -0.26 -20.14
C GLY A 765 5.14 0.92 -19.39
N THR A 766 5.51 0.71 -18.12
CA THR A 766 6.17 1.73 -17.30
C THR A 766 7.61 1.32 -17.03
N HIS A 767 8.54 2.02 -17.66
CA HIS A 767 9.97 1.74 -17.61
C HIS A 767 10.70 2.78 -16.75
N ARG A 768 11.91 2.46 -16.28
CA ARG A 768 12.64 3.22 -15.26
C ARG A 768 13.97 3.72 -15.78
N PHE A 769 14.00 4.99 -16.22
CA PHE A 769 15.22 5.62 -16.70
C PHE A 769 16.12 5.93 -15.50
N THR A 770 17.32 5.35 -15.50
CA THR A 770 18.22 5.36 -14.36
C THR A 770 19.55 5.96 -14.79
N VAL A 771 19.93 7.10 -14.22
CA VAL A 771 21.17 7.82 -14.55
C VAL A 771 22.13 7.88 -13.37
N ARG A 772 23.43 7.85 -13.67
CA ARG A 772 24.52 8.11 -12.71
C ARG A 772 25.64 8.90 -13.37
N LEU A 773 26.27 9.78 -12.60
CA LEU A 773 27.50 10.47 -12.99
C LEU A 773 28.70 9.53 -12.72
N GLU A 774 29.69 9.52 -13.61
CA GLU A 774 30.98 8.85 -13.49
C GLU A 774 32.11 9.90 -13.38
N ASN A 775 33.13 9.62 -12.56
CA ASN A 775 34.38 10.39 -12.52
C ASN A 775 35.57 9.66 -13.18
N GLN A 776 36.69 10.36 -13.38
CA GLN A 776 37.89 9.79 -14.01
C GLN A 776 38.50 8.55 -13.30
N SER A 777 38.10 8.26 -12.06
CA SER A 777 38.54 7.06 -11.34
C SER A 777 37.60 5.85 -11.51
N GLY A 778 36.49 5.99 -12.25
CA GLY A 778 35.47 4.95 -12.41
C GLY A 778 34.58 4.76 -11.18
N TYR A 779 34.44 5.80 -10.35
CA TYR A 779 33.46 5.87 -9.27
C TYR A 779 32.19 6.57 -9.77
N PHE A 780 31.03 6.18 -9.22
CA PHE A 780 29.71 6.65 -9.65
C PHE A 780 28.92 7.39 -8.57
N SER A 781 28.10 8.35 -8.97
CA SER A 781 27.05 8.91 -8.09
C SER A 781 26.01 7.86 -7.70
N ASP A 782 25.11 8.23 -6.78
CA ASP A 782 23.85 7.52 -6.64
C ASP A 782 23.08 7.45 -7.98
N GLU A 783 22.29 6.39 -8.12
CA GLU A 783 21.42 6.15 -9.26
C GLU A 783 20.14 6.98 -9.11
N LEU A 784 20.01 8.07 -9.88
CA LEU A 784 18.77 8.82 -9.93
C LEU A 784 17.81 8.18 -10.94
N ARG A 785 16.65 7.75 -10.44
CA ARG A 785 15.63 7.01 -11.17
C ARG A 785 14.42 7.90 -11.44
N ARG A 786 13.85 7.78 -12.64
CA ARG A 786 12.52 8.31 -12.98
C ARG A 786 11.77 7.27 -13.79
N SER A 787 10.61 6.86 -13.30
CA SER A 787 9.67 6.06 -14.08
C SER A 787 9.00 6.93 -15.14
N PHE A 788 8.73 6.34 -16.29
CA PHE A 788 8.08 6.97 -17.43
C PHE A 788 7.35 5.89 -18.24
N THR A 789 6.21 6.23 -18.84
CA THR A 789 5.46 5.28 -19.67
C THR A 789 6.04 5.27 -21.08
N VAL A 790 6.11 4.09 -21.69
CA VAL A 790 6.71 3.85 -23.00
C VAL A 790 5.84 2.89 -23.80
N ASP A 791 5.87 3.10 -25.12
CA ASP A 791 4.84 2.70 -26.08
C ASP A 791 5.60 2.37 -27.39
N ASN A 792 6.16 1.16 -27.44
CA ASN A 792 7.26 0.66 -28.28
C ASN A 792 7.03 -0.73 -28.93
N GLU A 793 6.39 -1.67 -28.21
CA GLU A 793 6.05 -2.99 -28.78
C GLU A 793 5.19 -2.73 -30.02
N PRO A 794 5.42 -3.42 -31.15
CA PRO A 794 4.97 -2.95 -32.44
C PRO A 794 3.45 -3.13 -32.55
N PRO A 795 2.64 -2.07 -32.34
CA PRO A 795 1.19 -2.10 -32.21
C PRO A 795 0.46 -3.39 -32.68
N ALA A 796 -0.07 -4.19 -31.75
CA ALA A 796 -0.77 -5.48 -31.90
C ALA A 796 -2.33 -5.39 -31.70
N PRO A 797 -3.17 -5.94 -32.60
CA PRO A 797 -4.64 -5.83 -32.45
C PRO A 797 -5.25 -6.94 -31.58
N GLU A 798 -6.17 -6.58 -30.68
CA GLU A 798 -7.08 -7.50 -29.96
C GLU A 798 -8.51 -7.15 -30.39
N LEU A 799 -9.16 -8.02 -31.15
CA LEU A 799 -10.36 -7.72 -31.93
C LEU A 799 -11.60 -8.38 -31.32
N SER A 800 -12.73 -7.68 -31.30
CA SER A 800 -13.98 -8.30 -30.84
C SER A 800 -15.23 -7.60 -31.37
N ILE A 801 -16.37 -8.28 -31.27
CA ILE A 801 -17.68 -7.69 -31.56
C ILE A 801 -18.16 -6.94 -30.32
N LEU A 802 -18.27 -5.62 -30.42
CA LEU A 802 -18.79 -4.78 -29.35
C LEU A 802 -20.33 -4.88 -29.32
N GLY A 803 -20.86 -5.58 -28.30
CA GLY A 803 -22.29 -5.70 -28.08
C GLY A 803 -22.96 -6.81 -28.91
N GLY A 804 -23.29 -6.55 -30.18
CA GLY A 804 -23.99 -7.54 -31.01
C GLY A 804 -24.52 -7.04 -32.36
N VAL A 805 -24.93 -8.00 -33.19
CA VAL A 805 -25.27 -7.79 -34.62
C VAL A 805 -26.73 -7.35 -34.82
N LYS A 806 -26.94 -6.28 -35.59
CA LYS A 806 -28.24 -5.70 -35.99
C LYS A 806 -28.57 -6.06 -37.46
N VAL A 807 -29.83 -5.91 -37.89
CA VAL A 807 -30.22 -6.11 -39.30
C VAL A 807 -31.15 -5.01 -39.78
N LEU A 808 -30.57 -4.03 -40.47
CA LEU A 808 -31.25 -2.81 -40.89
C LEU A 808 -31.97 -2.97 -42.24
N GLN A 809 -33.15 -2.35 -42.37
CA GLN A 809 -33.82 -2.08 -43.64
C GLN A 809 -33.92 -0.56 -43.81
N HIS A 810 -33.21 -0.01 -44.80
CA HIS A 810 -33.06 1.44 -45.01
C HIS A 810 -32.57 2.22 -43.76
N GLY A 811 -31.67 1.63 -42.97
CA GLY A 811 -31.11 2.23 -41.76
C GLY A 811 -31.91 1.98 -40.47
N VAL A 812 -33.11 1.40 -40.54
CA VAL A 812 -33.92 1.05 -39.36
C VAL A 812 -33.75 -0.43 -39.03
N ASP A 813 -33.40 -0.77 -37.80
CA ASP A 813 -33.26 -2.16 -37.36
C ASP A 813 -34.61 -2.91 -37.39
N VAL A 814 -34.62 -4.10 -37.99
CA VAL A 814 -35.84 -4.90 -38.19
C VAL A 814 -35.57 -6.37 -37.92
N SER A 815 -36.41 -7.02 -37.11
CA SER A 815 -36.30 -8.47 -36.83
C SER A 815 -36.83 -9.39 -37.95
N GLN A 816 -37.40 -8.80 -39.01
CA GLN A 816 -37.94 -9.51 -40.17
C GLN A 816 -38.04 -8.59 -41.39
N ALA A 817 -37.94 -9.14 -42.61
CA ALA A 817 -38.10 -8.37 -43.84
C ALA A 817 -38.68 -9.19 -45.01
N LEU A 818 -39.12 -8.51 -46.08
CA LEU A 818 -39.65 -9.15 -47.30
C LEU A 818 -38.53 -9.70 -48.19
N THR A 819 -38.80 -10.78 -48.93
CA THR A 819 -37.93 -11.29 -50.00
C THR A 819 -37.61 -10.19 -51.02
N LEU A 820 -36.37 -10.20 -51.52
CA LEU A 820 -35.84 -9.23 -52.49
C LEU A 820 -35.74 -7.78 -51.95
N THR A 821 -35.98 -7.55 -50.67
CA THR A 821 -35.50 -6.33 -50.00
C THR A 821 -33.98 -6.39 -49.85
N HIS A 822 -33.32 -5.23 -49.94
CA HIS A 822 -31.90 -5.11 -49.56
C HIS A 822 -31.84 -4.77 -48.08
N LEU A 823 -31.15 -5.59 -47.31
CA LEU A 823 -30.89 -5.41 -45.89
C LEU A 823 -29.40 -5.10 -45.69
N ILE A 824 -29.09 -4.46 -44.57
CA ILE A 824 -27.73 -4.23 -44.11
C ILE A 824 -27.60 -4.97 -42.78
N VAL A 825 -26.81 -6.04 -42.76
CA VAL A 825 -26.41 -6.68 -41.50
C VAL A 825 -25.27 -5.86 -40.93
N GLU A 826 -25.46 -5.34 -39.73
CA GLU A 826 -24.58 -4.35 -39.11
C GLU A 826 -23.96 -4.91 -37.83
N ALA A 827 -22.64 -4.76 -37.67
CA ALA A 827 -21.93 -5.15 -36.46
C ALA A 827 -20.85 -4.12 -36.14
N ASP A 828 -20.66 -3.83 -34.86
CA ASP A 828 -19.64 -2.90 -34.37
C ASP A 828 -18.40 -3.72 -33.94
N ILE A 829 -17.30 -3.60 -34.70
CA ILE A 829 -16.03 -4.27 -34.40
C ILE A 829 -15.15 -3.30 -33.60
N ILE A 830 -14.74 -3.67 -32.40
CA ILE A 830 -13.77 -2.92 -31.59
C ILE A 830 -12.40 -3.57 -31.70
N ASN A 831 -11.36 -2.74 -31.66
CA ASN A 831 -10.00 -3.17 -31.37
C ASN A 831 -9.60 -2.62 -29.99
N ASN A 832 -9.37 -3.51 -29.03
CA ASN A 832 -8.98 -3.18 -27.65
C ASN A 832 -7.46 -3.19 -27.46
N GLY A 833 -6.70 -3.65 -28.46
CA GLY A 833 -5.25 -3.62 -28.45
C GLY A 833 -4.69 -2.27 -28.91
N ASP A 834 -3.39 -2.12 -28.71
CA ASP A 834 -2.52 -0.98 -29.04
C ASP A 834 -2.27 -0.80 -30.55
N SER A 835 -2.68 -1.72 -31.43
CA SER A 835 -2.60 -1.54 -32.89
C SER A 835 -3.66 -0.72 -33.57
N ALA A 836 -3.33 -0.33 -34.81
CA ALA A 836 -4.31 -0.33 -35.87
C ALA A 836 -4.23 -1.59 -36.76
N ALA A 837 -5.21 -2.51 -36.63
CA ALA A 837 -5.41 -3.61 -37.57
C ALA A 837 -5.57 -3.08 -39.01
N ARG A 838 -5.01 -3.79 -40.01
CA ARG A 838 -4.93 -3.34 -41.42
C ARG A 838 -5.35 -4.42 -42.39
N ASP A 839 -6.14 -4.03 -43.39
CA ASP A 839 -6.80 -4.95 -44.33
C ASP A 839 -7.50 -6.12 -43.61
N LEU A 840 -8.11 -5.81 -42.45
CA LEU A 840 -8.82 -6.74 -41.58
C LEU A 840 -10.06 -7.29 -42.29
N GLU A 841 -10.01 -8.58 -42.63
CA GLU A 841 -11.08 -9.31 -43.32
C GLU A 841 -12.18 -9.68 -42.31
N ILE A 842 -13.43 -9.31 -42.58
CA ILE A 842 -14.61 -9.70 -41.79
C ILE A 842 -15.58 -10.43 -42.71
N ARG A 843 -16.09 -11.58 -42.30
CA ARG A 843 -16.89 -12.49 -43.14
C ARG A 843 -18.26 -12.78 -42.53
N LEU A 844 -19.33 -12.52 -43.30
CA LEU A 844 -20.70 -12.88 -42.93
C LEU A 844 -21.21 -14.09 -43.74
N HIS A 845 -21.45 -15.22 -43.08
CA HIS A 845 -22.14 -16.37 -43.65
C HIS A 845 -23.66 -16.22 -43.58
N THR A 846 -24.36 -16.45 -44.69
CA THR A 846 -25.81 -16.19 -44.83
C THR A 846 -26.69 -17.45 -44.77
N GLY A 847 -26.23 -18.50 -44.10
CA GLY A 847 -27.00 -19.73 -43.88
C GLY A 847 -27.12 -20.67 -45.09
N SER A 848 -26.27 -20.52 -46.10
CA SER A 848 -26.06 -21.52 -47.15
C SER A 848 -24.56 -21.70 -47.45
N GLN A 849 -24.12 -22.96 -47.62
CA GLN A 849 -22.71 -23.37 -47.59
C GLN A 849 -21.83 -22.89 -48.78
N SER A 850 -22.23 -21.82 -49.48
CA SER A 850 -21.46 -21.22 -50.58
C SER A 850 -21.76 -19.72 -50.77
N GLN A 851 -22.36 -19.05 -49.77
CA GLN A 851 -22.58 -17.60 -49.77
C GLN A 851 -22.14 -17.00 -48.43
N SER A 852 -20.83 -16.75 -48.33
CA SER A 852 -20.32 -15.66 -47.49
C SER A 852 -20.46 -14.33 -48.23
N ILE A 853 -20.44 -13.24 -47.47
CA ILE A 853 -20.18 -11.88 -47.94
C ILE A 853 -18.97 -11.41 -47.14
N ASP A 854 -17.89 -11.08 -47.83
CA ASP A 854 -16.63 -10.70 -47.20
C ASP A 854 -16.46 -9.19 -47.32
N GLN A 855 -16.04 -8.52 -46.25
CA GLN A 855 -15.66 -7.11 -46.21
C GLN A 855 -14.26 -6.96 -45.64
N THR A 856 -13.67 -5.77 -45.81
CA THR A 856 -12.32 -5.48 -45.35
C THR A 856 -12.29 -4.11 -44.70
N ILE A 857 -11.94 -4.05 -43.42
CA ILE A 857 -11.64 -2.80 -42.72
C ILE A 857 -10.16 -2.49 -43.00
N SER A 858 -9.90 -1.53 -43.87
CA SER A 858 -8.52 -1.20 -44.28
C SER A 858 -7.64 -0.69 -43.13
N HIS A 859 -8.26 -0.13 -42.09
CA HIS A 859 -7.60 0.39 -40.89
C HIS A 859 -8.60 0.48 -39.72
N LEU A 860 -8.29 -0.12 -38.56
CA LEU A 860 -9.07 -0.06 -37.32
C LEU A 860 -8.13 0.18 -36.13
N GLY A 861 -8.04 1.44 -35.68
CA GLY A 861 -7.06 1.90 -34.68
C GLY A 861 -7.28 1.42 -33.23
N PRO A 862 -6.38 1.79 -32.31
CA PRO A 862 -6.46 1.41 -30.90
C PRO A 862 -7.68 2.02 -30.24
N GLY A 863 -8.42 1.22 -29.46
CA GLY A 863 -9.70 1.62 -28.85
C GLY A 863 -10.79 2.03 -29.86
N GLN A 864 -10.55 1.91 -31.17
CA GLN A 864 -11.52 2.34 -32.17
C GLN A 864 -12.59 1.28 -32.39
N VAL A 865 -13.81 1.76 -32.62
CA VAL A 865 -14.95 0.96 -33.08
C VAL A 865 -15.20 1.26 -34.56
N LYS A 866 -15.36 0.23 -35.40
CA LYS A 866 -15.87 0.36 -36.76
C LYS A 866 -17.10 -0.52 -36.97
N THR A 867 -18.20 0.15 -37.25
CA THR A 867 -19.42 -0.43 -37.80
C THR A 867 -19.16 -0.98 -39.20
N VAL A 868 -19.31 -2.30 -39.38
CA VAL A 868 -19.31 -2.98 -40.70
C VAL A 868 -20.74 -3.25 -41.15
N GLN A 869 -20.99 -3.19 -42.47
CA GLN A 869 -22.35 -3.15 -43.03
C GLN A 869 -22.48 -4.04 -44.28
N PHE A 870 -22.89 -5.30 -44.08
CA PHE A 870 -23.01 -6.29 -45.14
C PHE A 870 -24.37 -6.19 -45.86
N ILE A 871 -24.36 -5.87 -47.16
CA ILE A 871 -25.59 -5.81 -47.96
C ILE A 871 -26.10 -7.21 -48.28
N TRP A 872 -27.11 -7.67 -47.55
CA TRP A 872 -27.74 -8.98 -47.72
C TRP A 872 -29.10 -8.85 -48.42
N LYS A 873 -29.33 -9.64 -49.48
CA LYS A 873 -30.61 -9.71 -50.19
C LYS A 873 -31.23 -11.11 -50.05
N PRO A 874 -32.12 -11.35 -49.08
CA PRO A 874 -32.70 -12.68 -48.90
C PRO A 874 -33.61 -13.05 -50.08
N LEU A 875 -33.20 -14.10 -50.81
CA LEU A 875 -33.93 -14.63 -51.98
C LEU A 875 -35.02 -15.65 -51.60
N LEU A 876 -35.00 -16.18 -50.38
CA LEU A 876 -35.86 -17.28 -49.93
C LEU A 876 -36.42 -16.99 -48.53
N ALA A 877 -37.75 -16.96 -48.43
CA ALA A 877 -38.49 -16.81 -47.17
C ALA A 877 -38.15 -17.90 -46.13
N GLY A 878 -38.51 -17.65 -44.87
CA GLY A 878 -38.25 -18.53 -43.73
C GLY A 878 -37.12 -18.06 -42.81
N GLN A 879 -36.77 -18.92 -41.84
CA GLN A 879 -35.75 -18.66 -40.82
C GLN A 879 -34.33 -18.97 -41.34
N ARG A 880 -33.34 -18.16 -40.96
CA ARG A 880 -31.94 -18.23 -41.42
C ARG A 880 -31.01 -18.15 -40.22
N ILE A 881 -30.03 -19.03 -40.12
CA ILE A 881 -28.88 -18.85 -39.22
C ILE A 881 -27.82 -18.07 -40.00
N LEU A 882 -27.20 -17.07 -39.37
CA LEU A 882 -26.09 -16.31 -39.90
C LEU A 882 -24.92 -16.38 -38.92
N SER A 883 -23.70 -16.30 -39.43
CA SER A 883 -22.46 -16.35 -38.65
C SER A 883 -21.54 -15.23 -39.11
N LEU A 884 -20.91 -14.52 -38.17
CA LEU A 884 -19.96 -13.45 -38.42
C LEU A 884 -18.58 -13.87 -37.89
N GLU A 885 -17.55 -13.78 -38.73
CA GLU A 885 -16.19 -14.25 -38.49
C GLU A 885 -15.19 -13.09 -38.71
N ILE A 886 -14.34 -12.81 -37.73
CA ILE A 886 -13.30 -11.76 -37.75
C ILE A 886 -11.94 -12.42 -38.05
N ASP A 887 -11.12 -11.75 -38.86
CA ASP A 887 -9.85 -12.24 -39.43
C ASP A 887 -9.79 -13.76 -39.71
N PRO A 888 -10.62 -14.26 -40.63
CA PRO A 888 -10.69 -15.68 -41.01
C PRO A 888 -9.41 -16.23 -41.67
N GLY A 889 -8.36 -15.40 -41.77
CA GLY A 889 -7.05 -15.79 -42.26
C GLY A 889 -5.93 -15.73 -41.22
N GLN A 890 -6.20 -15.27 -39.99
CA GLN A 890 -5.22 -15.08 -38.90
C GLN A 890 -3.94 -14.36 -39.39
N LYS A 891 -4.17 -13.18 -39.99
CA LYS A 891 -3.17 -12.30 -40.61
C LYS A 891 -2.83 -11.07 -39.75
N GLN A 892 -3.68 -10.70 -38.78
CA GLN A 892 -3.50 -9.50 -37.96
C GLN A 892 -2.46 -9.66 -36.83
N GLY A 893 -2.18 -10.88 -36.39
CA GLY A 893 -1.19 -11.16 -35.32
C GLY A 893 -1.77 -11.27 -33.91
N GLU A 894 -3.09 -11.09 -33.75
CA GLU A 894 -3.84 -11.24 -32.50
C GLU A 894 -3.56 -12.58 -31.78
N GLU A 895 -3.38 -12.53 -30.45
CA GLU A 895 -3.18 -13.72 -29.63
C GLU A 895 -4.49 -14.46 -29.32
N ASN A 896 -5.56 -13.73 -28.95
CA ASN A 896 -6.82 -14.29 -28.45
C ASN A 896 -7.87 -14.52 -29.55
N ILE A 897 -7.52 -15.27 -30.59
CA ILE A 897 -8.40 -15.66 -31.71
C ILE A 897 -9.74 -16.37 -31.34
N SER A 898 -10.07 -16.54 -30.06
CA SER A 898 -11.22 -17.30 -29.54
C SER A 898 -12.53 -16.49 -29.45
N ASN A 899 -12.42 -15.16 -29.52
CA ASN A 899 -13.47 -14.15 -29.45
C ASN A 899 -14.15 -13.85 -30.81
N ASN A 900 -13.57 -14.35 -31.92
CA ASN A 900 -13.74 -13.83 -33.28
C ASN A 900 -14.88 -14.45 -34.12
N GLU A 901 -15.70 -15.36 -33.58
CA GLU A 901 -16.84 -16.00 -34.29
C GLU A 901 -18.18 -15.81 -33.53
N PHE A 902 -19.26 -15.42 -34.22
CA PHE A 902 -20.57 -15.15 -33.61
C PHE A 902 -21.79 -15.55 -34.46
N ASP A 903 -22.63 -16.42 -33.90
CA ASP A 903 -23.83 -17.00 -34.54
C ASP A 903 -25.14 -16.33 -34.09
N PHE A 904 -26.02 -15.99 -35.04
CA PHE A 904 -27.36 -15.45 -34.77
C PHE A 904 -28.43 -15.92 -35.79
N THR A 905 -29.67 -15.43 -35.71
CA THR A 905 -30.80 -15.96 -36.52
C THR A 905 -31.84 -14.92 -36.93
N PHE A 906 -32.32 -14.99 -38.18
CA PHE A 906 -33.19 -14.00 -38.83
C PHE A 906 -34.42 -14.60 -39.55
N THR A 907 -35.44 -13.77 -39.88
CA THR A 907 -36.72 -14.19 -40.50
C THR A 907 -37.10 -13.42 -41.78
N VAL A 908 -37.59 -14.12 -42.81
CA VAL A 908 -37.92 -13.52 -44.14
C VAL A 908 -39.35 -13.86 -44.63
N LEU A 909 -40.06 -12.86 -45.19
CA LEU A 909 -41.47 -12.80 -45.62
C LEU A 909 -41.63 -12.55 -47.15
N GLU A 910 -42.84 -12.33 -47.71
CA GLU A 910 -43.11 -12.24 -49.18
C GLU A 910 -43.87 -10.96 -49.64
N ARG A 911 -43.51 -10.36 -50.79
CA ARG A 911 -43.99 -9.04 -51.29
C ARG A 911 -45.37 -9.05 -52.00
N PRO A 912 -46.28 -8.07 -51.77
CA PRO A 912 -47.63 -7.97 -52.39
C PRO A 912 -47.66 -7.54 -53.88
N ASP A 913 -48.85 -7.47 -54.49
CA ASP A 913 -49.11 -7.12 -55.91
C ASP A 913 -50.15 -5.98 -56.10
N ALA A 914 -49.70 -4.74 -55.91
CA ALA A 914 -50.46 -3.50 -56.12
C ALA A 914 -49.57 -2.36 -56.68
N ILE A 915 -50.11 -1.15 -56.78
CA ILE A 915 -49.34 0.12 -56.72
C ILE A 915 -49.35 0.54 -55.25
N ASP A 916 -48.26 1.10 -54.72
CA ASP A 916 -48.15 1.51 -53.30
C ASP A 916 -47.09 2.62 -53.20
N LEU A 917 -47.48 3.89 -53.36
CA LEU A 917 -46.54 5.03 -53.36
C LEU A 917 -46.26 5.55 -51.96
N THR A 918 -45.06 6.11 -51.73
CA THR A 918 -44.73 6.78 -50.48
C THR A 918 -43.62 7.82 -50.64
N MET A 919 -43.56 8.77 -49.71
CA MET A 919 -42.47 9.72 -49.54
C MET A 919 -41.89 9.59 -48.11
N PHE A 920 -40.74 8.94 -48.00
CA PHE A 920 -40.03 8.76 -46.74
C PHE A 920 -39.54 10.10 -46.14
N GLU A 921 -39.17 10.09 -44.87
CA GLU A 921 -38.57 11.27 -44.23
C GLU A 921 -37.16 11.52 -44.79
N GLY A 922 -36.78 12.80 -44.93
CA GLY A 922 -35.58 13.20 -45.67
C GLY A 922 -35.66 13.03 -47.20
N ALA A 923 -36.81 12.63 -47.78
CA ALA A 923 -36.93 12.42 -49.23
C ALA A 923 -36.83 13.71 -50.08
N CYS A 924 -36.87 14.90 -49.47
CA CYS A 924 -36.60 16.18 -50.12
C CYS A 924 -35.36 16.84 -49.48
N VAL A 925 -34.37 17.21 -50.30
CA VAL A 925 -33.08 17.78 -49.87
C VAL A 925 -32.70 18.95 -50.77
N ALA A 926 -32.06 19.98 -50.23
CA ALA A 926 -31.54 21.11 -51.01
C ALA A 926 -30.12 20.85 -51.55
N ASP A 927 -29.77 21.51 -52.66
CA ASP A 927 -28.41 21.61 -53.19
C ASP A 927 -28.07 23.08 -53.51
N PRO A 928 -27.15 23.73 -52.76
CA PRO A 928 -26.42 23.20 -51.61
C PRO A 928 -27.34 22.86 -50.41
N ARG A 929 -26.91 21.93 -49.55
CA ARG A 929 -27.70 21.37 -48.44
C ARG A 929 -28.26 22.43 -47.48
N ILE A 930 -27.50 23.48 -47.23
CA ILE A 930 -27.96 24.71 -46.57
C ILE A 930 -27.90 25.80 -47.65
N PRO A 931 -29.04 26.26 -48.18
CA PRO A 931 -29.09 27.37 -49.12
C PRO A 931 -28.68 28.68 -48.46
N GLN A 932 -27.91 29.49 -49.17
CA GLN A 932 -27.47 30.80 -48.69
C GLN A 932 -28.49 31.90 -49.07
N PRO A 933 -28.74 32.89 -48.19
CA PRO A 933 -29.70 33.97 -48.42
C PRO A 933 -29.48 34.68 -49.76
N ASN A 934 -30.56 34.95 -50.49
CA ASN A 934 -30.57 35.64 -51.78
C ASN A 934 -29.77 34.94 -52.91
N LYS A 935 -29.33 33.68 -52.72
CA LYS A 935 -28.66 32.85 -53.74
C LYS A 935 -29.60 31.76 -54.26
N ALA A 936 -29.30 31.23 -55.45
CA ALA A 936 -30.11 30.20 -56.11
C ALA A 936 -29.68 28.79 -55.67
N PHE A 937 -30.64 27.89 -55.49
CA PHE A 937 -30.42 26.50 -55.09
C PHE A 937 -31.43 25.57 -55.80
N GLU A 938 -31.21 24.26 -55.83
CA GLU A 938 -32.23 23.29 -56.23
C GLU A 938 -32.79 22.53 -55.02
N LEU A 939 -34.10 22.30 -55.01
CA LEU A 939 -34.79 21.45 -54.04
C LEU A 939 -35.19 20.15 -54.71
N ILE A 940 -34.54 19.05 -54.30
CA ILE A 940 -34.54 17.76 -54.98
C ILE A 940 -35.37 16.76 -54.16
N CYS A 941 -36.49 16.30 -54.71
CA CYS A 941 -37.45 15.42 -54.02
C CYS A 941 -37.56 14.03 -54.67
N ARG A 942 -37.58 12.98 -53.86
CA ARG A 942 -37.75 11.56 -54.24
C ARG A 942 -39.13 11.03 -53.88
N ILE A 943 -39.65 10.12 -54.71
CA ILE A 943 -40.91 9.38 -54.52
C ILE A 943 -40.63 7.89 -54.80
N ASP A 944 -41.09 6.99 -53.94
CA ASP A 944 -40.89 5.54 -54.07
C ASP A 944 -42.22 4.79 -54.28
N ASN A 945 -42.14 3.58 -54.84
CA ASN A 945 -43.24 2.65 -55.07
C ASN A 945 -42.86 1.25 -54.57
N LEU A 946 -43.57 0.79 -53.53
CA LEU A 946 -43.33 -0.49 -52.86
C LEU A 946 -44.06 -1.65 -53.53
N GLY A 947 -45.07 -1.35 -54.34
CA GLY A 947 -45.89 -2.30 -55.10
C GLY A 947 -45.19 -2.92 -56.31
N LYS A 948 -45.80 -3.94 -56.91
CA LYS A 948 -45.31 -4.61 -58.13
C LYS A 948 -45.70 -3.91 -59.44
N ARG A 949 -46.48 -2.82 -59.39
CA ARG A 949 -47.12 -2.20 -60.56
C ARG A 949 -46.75 -0.73 -60.70
N ASP A 950 -46.56 -0.27 -61.94
CA ASP A 950 -46.20 1.11 -62.26
C ASP A 950 -47.31 2.11 -61.94
N ALA A 951 -46.94 3.23 -61.32
CA ALA A 951 -47.84 4.37 -61.08
C ALA A 951 -47.63 5.43 -62.19
N ILE A 952 -48.68 5.74 -62.94
CA ILE A 952 -48.59 6.53 -64.19
C ILE A 952 -49.46 7.78 -64.16
N GLY A 953 -48.96 8.89 -64.73
CA GLY A 953 -49.69 10.15 -64.85
C GLY A 953 -49.63 11.06 -63.62
N ILE A 954 -48.74 10.76 -62.66
CA ILE A 954 -48.70 11.37 -61.32
C ILE A 954 -48.47 12.89 -61.40
N GLY A 955 -49.16 13.64 -60.56
CA GLY A 955 -48.91 15.07 -60.30
C GLY A 955 -48.07 15.28 -59.04
N ILE A 956 -47.20 16.29 -59.05
CA ILE A 956 -46.44 16.77 -57.89
C ILE A 956 -46.56 18.30 -57.82
N THR A 957 -46.90 18.83 -56.65
CA THR A 957 -46.99 20.28 -56.39
C THR A 957 -46.11 20.67 -55.21
N LEU A 958 -45.21 21.65 -55.41
CA LEU A 958 -44.47 22.31 -54.35
C LEU A 958 -45.19 23.58 -53.91
N LYS A 959 -45.40 23.72 -52.61
CA LYS A 959 -45.98 24.88 -51.95
C LYS A 959 -45.01 25.48 -50.93
N VAL A 960 -45.14 26.78 -50.69
CA VAL A 960 -44.37 27.55 -49.70
C VAL A 960 -45.35 28.19 -48.73
N LEU A 961 -45.03 28.22 -47.43
CA LEU A 961 -45.85 28.89 -46.44
C LEU A 961 -45.62 30.42 -46.49
N SER A 962 -46.67 31.19 -46.22
CA SER A 962 -46.64 32.65 -46.16
C SER A 962 -47.62 33.16 -45.09
N ASP A 963 -47.57 34.45 -44.77
CA ASP A 963 -48.56 35.15 -43.92
C ASP A 963 -50.02 34.94 -44.36
N SER A 964 -50.24 34.53 -45.61
CA SER A 964 -51.56 34.25 -46.20
C SER A 964 -51.89 32.75 -46.32
N GLY A 965 -51.06 31.88 -45.74
CA GLY A 965 -51.13 30.42 -45.83
C GLY A 965 -50.27 29.85 -46.96
N TRP A 966 -50.42 28.54 -47.17
CA TRP A 966 -49.72 27.77 -48.21
C TRP A 966 -50.06 28.24 -49.63
N GLN A 967 -49.07 28.74 -50.35
CA GLN A 967 -49.19 29.13 -51.76
C GLN A 967 -48.44 28.16 -52.67
N ALA A 968 -49.00 27.85 -53.84
CA ALA A 968 -48.33 27.01 -54.84
C ALA A 968 -47.20 27.79 -55.52
N HIS A 969 -45.99 27.21 -55.49
CA HIS A 969 -44.78 27.82 -56.05
C HIS A 969 -44.39 27.17 -57.38
N ALA A 970 -44.47 25.84 -57.47
CA ALA A 970 -44.23 25.09 -58.69
C ALA A 970 -45.10 23.82 -58.76
N GLU A 971 -45.48 23.42 -59.98
CA GLU A 971 -46.32 22.24 -60.22
C GLU A 971 -45.83 21.48 -61.46
N LYS A 972 -45.83 20.14 -61.39
CA LYS A 972 -45.47 19.26 -62.51
C LYS A 972 -46.43 18.08 -62.58
N ASN A 973 -46.95 17.80 -63.78
CA ASN A 973 -47.91 16.71 -64.02
C ASN A 973 -47.42 15.73 -65.09
N GLY A 974 -47.95 14.51 -65.06
CA GLY A 974 -47.71 13.46 -66.05
C GLY A 974 -46.47 12.60 -65.76
N LEU A 975 -46.09 12.46 -64.49
CA LEU A 975 -44.93 11.70 -64.06
C LEU A 975 -45.19 10.18 -64.02
N LEU A 976 -44.11 9.41 -63.92
CA LEU A 976 -44.10 7.94 -63.90
C LEU A 976 -43.21 7.47 -62.75
N VAL A 977 -43.76 6.67 -61.83
CA VAL A 977 -43.00 6.00 -60.76
C VAL A 977 -43.11 4.48 -60.98
N PRO A 978 -42.05 3.80 -61.46
CA PRO A 978 -42.11 2.37 -61.77
C PRO A 978 -42.46 1.50 -60.56
N GLY A 979 -43.06 0.33 -60.81
CA GLY A 979 -43.27 -0.72 -59.81
C GLY A 979 -42.09 -1.70 -59.72
N SER A 980 -42.18 -2.63 -58.77
CA SER A 980 -41.06 -3.48 -58.34
C SER A 980 -41.36 -4.98 -58.40
N VAL A 981 -40.77 -5.69 -59.36
CA VAL A 981 -40.58 -7.15 -59.25
C VAL A 981 -39.26 -7.54 -58.56
N ASP A 982 -38.20 -6.73 -58.69
CA ASP A 982 -36.85 -7.04 -58.18
C ASP A 982 -36.30 -6.06 -57.12
N SER A 983 -36.78 -4.80 -57.11
CA SER A 983 -36.42 -3.74 -56.16
C SER A 983 -37.37 -2.54 -56.32
N ALA A 984 -37.71 -1.84 -55.23
CA ALA A 984 -38.62 -0.69 -55.22
C ALA A 984 -38.27 0.31 -56.34
N GLY A 985 -39.27 0.72 -57.12
CA GLY A 985 -39.10 1.70 -58.19
C GLY A 985 -39.30 3.10 -57.64
N TYR A 986 -38.54 4.09 -58.15
CA TYR A 986 -38.58 5.45 -57.63
C TYR A 986 -38.43 6.50 -58.74
N LEU A 987 -38.76 7.74 -58.41
CA LEU A 987 -38.57 8.92 -59.24
C LEU A 987 -37.93 10.03 -58.40
N VAL A 988 -37.12 10.89 -59.04
CA VAL A 988 -36.58 12.12 -58.43
C VAL A 988 -36.98 13.32 -59.29
N HIS A 989 -37.36 14.42 -58.65
CA HIS A 989 -37.72 15.67 -59.31
C HIS A 989 -37.15 16.89 -58.56
N SER A 990 -36.42 17.75 -59.29
CA SER A 990 -35.87 19.00 -58.76
C SER A 990 -36.76 20.20 -59.07
N PHE A 991 -36.85 21.12 -58.11
CA PHE A 991 -37.40 22.47 -58.27
C PHE A 991 -36.27 23.50 -58.12
N ALA A 992 -36.14 24.43 -59.06
CA ALA A 992 -35.15 25.52 -58.96
C ALA A 992 -35.73 26.64 -58.07
N MET A 993 -34.96 27.03 -57.05
CA MET A 993 -35.38 27.92 -55.97
C MET A 993 -34.43 29.11 -55.81
N MET A 994 -34.93 30.14 -55.12
CA MET A 994 -34.16 31.23 -54.52
C MET A 994 -34.70 31.39 -53.10
N ALA A 995 -33.83 31.56 -52.10
CA ALA A 995 -34.26 31.86 -50.74
C ALA A 995 -34.24 33.39 -50.52
N ASP A 996 -35.33 33.93 -49.97
CA ASP A 996 -35.32 35.26 -49.36
C ASP A 996 -34.72 35.17 -47.94
N ASP A 997 -34.39 36.32 -47.35
CA ASP A 997 -33.63 36.43 -46.10
C ASP A 997 -34.49 36.05 -44.86
N GLY A 998 -34.16 34.93 -44.19
CA GLY A 998 -34.85 34.46 -42.98
C GLY A 998 -34.48 33.00 -42.60
N PRO A 999 -34.40 32.66 -41.30
CA PRO A 999 -33.66 31.47 -40.84
C PRO A 999 -34.32 30.12 -41.15
N LEU A 1000 -35.66 30.07 -41.28
CA LEU A 1000 -36.41 28.85 -41.52
C LEU A 1000 -37.60 29.11 -42.46
N LEU A 1001 -37.67 28.36 -43.56
CA LEU A 1001 -38.73 28.45 -44.56
C LEU A 1001 -39.47 27.11 -44.69
N GLU A 1002 -40.80 27.12 -44.56
CA GLU A 1002 -41.62 25.91 -44.62
C GLU A 1002 -42.12 25.61 -46.05
N TYR A 1003 -41.97 24.33 -46.44
CA TYR A 1003 -42.31 23.78 -47.75
C TYR A 1003 -43.23 22.56 -47.62
N ARG A 1004 -44.10 22.37 -48.61
CA ARG A 1004 -44.94 21.17 -48.72
C ARG A 1004 -44.91 20.62 -50.14
N VAL A 1005 -44.78 19.30 -50.24
CA VAL A 1005 -44.93 18.55 -51.49
C VAL A 1005 -46.16 17.66 -51.41
N GLU A 1006 -47.08 17.83 -52.35
CA GLU A 1006 -48.31 17.02 -52.50
C GLU A 1006 -48.26 16.21 -53.79
N LEU A 1007 -48.60 14.92 -53.71
CA LEU A 1007 -48.76 14.02 -54.85
C LEU A 1007 -50.25 13.85 -55.23
N LEU A 1008 -50.51 13.59 -56.51
CA LEU A 1008 -51.84 13.29 -57.04
C LEU A 1008 -51.81 11.98 -57.86
N SER A 1009 -52.46 10.94 -57.33
CA SER A 1009 -52.30 9.53 -57.72
C SER A 1009 -53.59 8.70 -57.45
N ASP A 1010 -53.71 7.54 -58.12
CA ASP A 1010 -54.69 6.48 -57.79
C ASP A 1010 -53.97 5.39 -56.96
N ASP A 1011 -53.68 5.67 -55.70
CA ASP A 1011 -52.80 4.84 -54.86
C ASP A 1011 -53.54 3.89 -53.89
N PHE A 1012 -52.87 2.82 -53.46
CA PHE A 1012 -53.40 1.87 -52.47
C PHE A 1012 -53.40 2.44 -51.05
N ASN A 1013 -52.36 3.19 -50.68
CA ASN A 1013 -52.25 3.91 -49.42
C ASN A 1013 -52.25 5.44 -49.64
N ILE A 1014 -53.42 6.05 -49.85
CA ILE A 1014 -53.48 7.51 -50.12
C ILE A 1014 -53.05 8.41 -48.94
N SER A 1015 -52.69 7.87 -47.76
CA SER A 1015 -52.45 8.68 -46.54
C SER A 1015 -51.06 9.30 -46.40
N ASP A 1016 -50.05 8.83 -47.13
CA ASP A 1016 -48.65 9.30 -47.11
C ASP A 1016 -48.23 9.99 -48.42
N ASN A 1017 -49.19 10.31 -49.29
CA ASN A 1017 -48.99 11.02 -50.57
C ASN A 1017 -48.81 12.56 -50.40
N SER A 1018 -48.47 13.04 -49.20
CA SER A 1018 -48.18 14.46 -48.93
C SER A 1018 -47.13 14.56 -47.82
N LYS A 1019 -46.10 15.40 -48.02
CA LYS A 1019 -45.05 15.62 -47.01
C LYS A 1019 -44.75 17.11 -46.82
N ASP A 1020 -44.70 17.49 -45.55
CA ASP A 1020 -44.30 18.83 -45.07
C ASP A 1020 -42.87 18.73 -44.52
N PHE A 1021 -42.07 19.77 -44.75
CA PHE A 1021 -40.71 19.91 -44.23
C PHE A 1021 -40.29 21.38 -44.22
N ALA A 1022 -39.28 21.72 -43.41
CA ALA A 1022 -38.68 23.05 -43.40
C ALA A 1022 -37.26 22.99 -43.97
N LEU A 1023 -36.79 24.10 -44.54
CA LEU A 1023 -35.40 24.32 -44.92
C LEU A 1023 -34.82 25.47 -44.10
N VAL A 1024 -33.64 25.25 -43.55
CA VAL A 1024 -32.81 26.28 -42.91
C VAL A 1024 -32.04 27.03 -43.98
N ILE A 1025 -31.98 28.37 -43.88
CA ILE A 1025 -31.29 29.25 -44.83
C ILE A 1025 -30.26 30.07 -44.05
N ASP A 1026 -28.98 30.00 -44.44
CA ASP A 1026 -27.86 30.62 -43.69
C ASP A 1026 -26.64 30.87 -44.60
N ASP A 1027 -25.83 31.90 -44.33
CA ASP A 1027 -24.72 32.37 -45.20
C ASP A 1027 -23.33 31.83 -44.78
N VAL A 1028 -23.26 30.75 -43.99
CA VAL A 1028 -22.01 30.15 -43.51
C VAL A 1028 -21.18 29.57 -44.67
N GLU A 1029 -19.96 30.09 -44.85
CA GLU A 1029 -18.87 29.44 -45.59
C GLU A 1029 -17.81 28.92 -44.60
N LEU A 1030 -17.58 27.61 -44.58
CA LEU A 1030 -16.59 26.97 -43.70
C LEU A 1030 -15.14 27.26 -44.15
N LEU A 1031 -14.58 28.38 -43.69
CA LEU A 1031 -13.20 28.80 -43.96
C LEU A 1031 -12.51 29.42 -42.72
N GLY A 1032 -12.03 28.56 -41.82
CA GLY A 1032 -11.18 28.95 -40.69
C GLY A 1032 -11.26 27.96 -39.52
N ASP A 1033 -10.26 27.98 -38.65
CA ASP A 1033 -10.33 27.25 -37.37
C ASP A 1033 -11.43 27.88 -36.50
N GLY A 1034 -12.41 27.07 -36.09
CA GLY A 1034 -13.54 27.52 -35.28
C GLY A 1034 -13.13 27.87 -33.84
N MET A 1035 -13.97 28.63 -33.14
CA MET A 1035 -13.74 28.96 -31.73
C MET A 1035 -14.01 27.75 -30.82
N ASP A 1036 -13.27 27.65 -29.72
CA ASP A 1036 -13.55 26.70 -28.65
C ASP A 1036 -14.92 26.99 -28.01
N LEU A 1037 -15.60 25.92 -27.58
CA LEU A 1037 -16.94 25.97 -27.01
C LEU A 1037 -16.90 26.37 -25.53
N ASP A 1038 -16.81 27.67 -25.26
CA ASP A 1038 -17.12 28.22 -23.94
C ASP A 1038 -18.64 28.52 -23.85
N LEU A 1039 -19.27 28.09 -22.75
CA LEU A 1039 -20.71 28.23 -22.51
C LEU A 1039 -21.03 28.94 -21.19
N ASP A 1040 -20.02 29.34 -20.40
CA ASP A 1040 -20.22 29.83 -19.03
C ASP A 1040 -20.01 31.36 -18.85
N GLU A 1041 -20.54 31.84 -17.73
CA GLU A 1041 -20.35 33.14 -17.05
C GLU A 1041 -21.06 34.44 -17.52
N GLU A 1042 -21.46 34.71 -18.78
CA GLU A 1042 -22.09 36.04 -19.12
C GLU A 1042 -23.49 36.13 -19.80
N GLU A 1043 -24.04 35.12 -20.51
CA GLU A 1043 -25.17 35.39 -21.46
C GLU A 1043 -26.51 34.63 -21.31
N ASP A 1044 -26.81 33.99 -20.17
CA ASP A 1044 -28.08 33.27 -19.90
C ASP A 1044 -28.45 32.23 -21.01
N GLU A 1045 -27.44 31.49 -21.49
CA GLU A 1045 -27.56 30.42 -22.48
C GLU A 1045 -27.47 29.04 -21.83
N VAL A 1046 -28.39 28.13 -22.19
CA VAL A 1046 -28.53 26.80 -21.56
C VAL A 1046 -28.61 25.71 -22.62
N PRO A 1047 -27.76 24.68 -22.60
CA PRO A 1047 -27.89 23.52 -23.50
C PRO A 1047 -29.13 22.69 -23.16
N ILE A 1048 -29.86 22.26 -24.18
CA ILE A 1048 -31.10 21.47 -24.06
C ILE A 1048 -30.88 20.01 -24.49
N GLY A 1049 -30.06 19.79 -25.52
CA GLY A 1049 -29.78 18.45 -26.05
C GLY A 1049 -28.79 18.51 -27.21
N HIS A 1050 -28.27 17.36 -27.66
CA HIS A 1050 -27.30 17.29 -28.74
C HIS A 1050 -27.54 16.07 -29.65
N SER A 1051 -26.96 16.12 -30.86
CA SER A 1051 -27.01 15.03 -31.85
C SER A 1051 -25.67 14.95 -32.59
N GLY A 1052 -24.98 13.82 -32.44
CA GLY A 1052 -23.73 13.53 -33.15
C GLY A 1052 -23.94 12.92 -34.54
N HIS A 1053 -22.96 13.13 -35.42
CA HIS A 1053 -22.87 12.53 -36.75
C HIS A 1053 -21.40 12.48 -37.22
N ASP A 1054 -21.13 11.72 -38.28
CA ASP A 1054 -19.75 11.35 -38.69
C ASP A 1054 -18.81 12.55 -38.99
N GLU A 1055 -19.37 13.72 -39.28
CA GLU A 1055 -18.67 14.97 -39.59
C GLU A 1055 -18.67 16.01 -38.43
N GLY A 1056 -19.36 15.76 -37.32
CA GLY A 1056 -19.49 16.71 -36.21
C GLY A 1056 -20.69 16.46 -35.29
N ALA A 1057 -21.25 17.53 -34.71
CA ALA A 1057 -22.47 17.47 -33.92
C ALA A 1057 -23.32 18.73 -34.06
N HIS A 1058 -24.62 18.60 -33.84
CA HIS A 1058 -25.53 19.71 -33.60
C HIS A 1058 -25.87 19.78 -32.10
N LEU A 1059 -25.59 20.91 -31.46
CA LEU A 1059 -25.96 21.20 -30.08
C LEU A 1059 -27.14 22.19 -30.07
N LEU A 1060 -28.19 21.85 -29.34
CA LEU A 1060 -29.39 22.67 -29.19
C LEU A 1060 -29.29 23.49 -27.90
N THR A 1061 -29.34 24.82 -27.99
CA THR A 1061 -29.28 25.72 -26.83
C THR A 1061 -30.49 26.65 -26.76
N SER A 1062 -30.82 27.15 -25.57
CA SER A 1062 -31.84 28.18 -25.35
C SER A 1062 -31.20 29.38 -24.67
N ARG A 1063 -31.40 30.57 -25.24
CA ARG A 1063 -30.81 31.82 -24.78
C ARG A 1063 -31.87 32.89 -24.71
N ASN A 1064 -32.04 33.51 -23.54
CA ASN A 1064 -33.01 34.59 -23.31
C ASN A 1064 -34.50 34.30 -23.71
N GLY A 1065 -34.85 33.03 -23.97
CA GLY A 1065 -36.18 32.61 -24.45
C GLY A 1065 -36.27 32.38 -25.96
N GLU A 1066 -35.16 32.41 -26.68
CA GLU A 1066 -34.99 32.00 -28.08
C GLU A 1066 -34.30 30.63 -28.14
N LEU A 1067 -34.56 29.82 -29.18
CA LEU A 1067 -33.99 28.49 -29.39
C LEU A 1067 -32.98 28.52 -30.55
N HIS A 1068 -31.79 27.97 -30.34
CA HIS A 1068 -30.66 27.97 -31.26
C HIS A 1068 -30.15 26.55 -31.55
N VAL A 1069 -29.62 26.35 -32.75
CA VAL A 1069 -28.79 25.19 -33.13
C VAL A 1069 -27.38 25.69 -33.38
N ARG A 1070 -26.44 25.17 -32.60
CA ARG A 1070 -25.00 25.33 -32.78
C ARG A 1070 -24.47 24.16 -33.58
N THR A 1071 -23.69 24.43 -34.63
CA THR A 1071 -22.94 23.39 -35.34
C THR A 1071 -21.55 23.29 -34.74
N ILE A 1072 -21.12 22.08 -34.40
CA ILE A 1072 -19.84 21.75 -33.77
C ILE A 1072 -19.08 20.79 -34.68
N THR A 1073 -17.78 20.98 -34.86
CA THR A 1073 -16.94 20.07 -35.67
C THR A 1073 -16.52 18.83 -34.88
N ASN A 1074 -15.95 17.84 -35.58
CA ASN A 1074 -15.22 16.72 -34.98
C ASN A 1074 -13.94 17.13 -34.19
N ARG A 1075 -13.62 18.43 -34.09
CA ARG A 1075 -12.59 19.00 -33.20
C ARG A 1075 -13.19 19.82 -32.05
N LEU A 1076 -14.48 19.66 -31.76
CA LEU A 1076 -15.25 20.35 -30.71
C LEU A 1076 -15.37 21.90 -30.84
N SER A 1077 -14.80 22.49 -31.89
CA SER A 1077 -14.98 23.92 -32.19
C SER A 1077 -16.34 24.21 -32.83
N MET A 1078 -16.92 25.39 -32.56
CA MET A 1078 -18.24 25.82 -33.07
C MET A 1078 -18.11 26.80 -34.25
N PRO A 1079 -18.24 26.35 -35.51
CA PRO A 1079 -18.21 27.23 -36.68
C PRO A 1079 -19.54 27.92 -37.05
N GLY A 1080 -20.68 27.59 -36.42
CA GLY A 1080 -21.97 28.15 -36.83
C GLY A 1080 -23.08 28.11 -35.77
N ASP A 1081 -24.01 29.06 -35.86
CA ASP A 1081 -25.11 29.32 -34.93
C ASP A 1081 -26.36 29.76 -35.70
N VAL A 1082 -27.47 29.05 -35.52
CA VAL A 1082 -28.75 29.32 -36.19
C VAL A 1082 -29.88 29.41 -35.18
N THR A 1083 -30.49 30.58 -35.03
CA THR A 1083 -31.73 30.76 -34.25
C THR A 1083 -32.91 30.09 -34.97
N LEU A 1084 -33.41 28.97 -34.42
CA LEU A 1084 -34.61 28.29 -34.92
C LEU A 1084 -35.91 29.03 -34.58
N ASP A 1085 -36.04 29.52 -33.33
CA ASP A 1085 -37.30 30.08 -32.85
C ASP A 1085 -37.15 31.10 -31.70
N THR A 1086 -37.44 32.36 -31.99
CA THR A 1086 -37.44 33.49 -31.03
C THR A 1086 -38.64 33.50 -30.06
N GLY A 1087 -39.55 32.54 -30.19
CA GLY A 1087 -40.75 32.36 -29.36
C GLY A 1087 -40.74 31.10 -28.50
N PHE A 1088 -39.58 30.49 -28.25
CA PHE A 1088 -39.45 29.20 -27.57
C PHE A 1088 -40.16 29.13 -26.20
N SER A 1089 -40.83 28.01 -25.89
CA SER A 1089 -41.60 27.87 -24.64
C SER A 1089 -40.97 27.05 -23.51
N GLY A 1090 -39.77 26.48 -23.71
CA GLY A 1090 -39.00 25.82 -22.63
C GLY A 1090 -39.01 24.29 -22.66
N SER A 1091 -39.32 23.66 -23.80
CA SER A 1091 -39.10 22.22 -24.02
C SER A 1091 -38.80 21.94 -25.49
N ALA A 1092 -37.66 21.32 -25.75
CA ALA A 1092 -37.24 20.82 -27.05
C ALA A 1092 -36.43 19.53 -26.90
N ASP A 1093 -36.28 18.79 -27.99
CA ASP A 1093 -35.56 17.53 -28.09
C ASP A 1093 -34.89 17.42 -29.48
N ILE A 1094 -33.79 16.68 -29.58
CA ILE A 1094 -32.94 16.57 -30.78
C ILE A 1094 -32.32 15.17 -30.88
N SER A 1095 -32.34 14.59 -32.08
CA SER A 1095 -31.81 13.24 -32.35
C SER A 1095 -31.16 13.16 -33.73
N SER A 1096 -30.22 12.23 -33.91
CA SER A 1096 -29.50 12.06 -35.18
C SER A 1096 -30.37 11.33 -36.21
N ALA A 1097 -30.46 11.91 -37.41
CA ALA A 1097 -31.12 11.31 -38.57
C ALA A 1097 -30.13 10.52 -39.46
N GLY A 1098 -28.85 10.52 -39.10
CA GLY A 1098 -27.76 10.00 -39.92
C GLY A 1098 -27.35 10.93 -41.06
N GLY A 1099 -26.19 10.66 -41.67
CA GLY A 1099 -25.74 11.35 -42.89
C GLY A 1099 -25.56 12.87 -42.76
N GLY A 1100 -25.22 13.36 -41.56
CA GLY A 1100 -25.03 14.78 -41.25
C GLY A 1100 -26.31 15.58 -40.95
N LEU A 1101 -27.43 14.91 -40.65
CA LEU A 1101 -28.72 15.53 -40.36
C LEU A 1101 -29.21 15.20 -38.95
N SER A 1102 -29.99 16.11 -38.36
CA SER A 1102 -30.65 15.92 -37.06
C SER A 1102 -32.15 16.22 -37.17
N TYR A 1103 -32.98 15.43 -36.49
CA TYR A 1103 -34.39 15.75 -36.25
C TYR A 1103 -34.53 16.54 -34.95
N ILE A 1104 -35.27 17.65 -34.99
CA ILE A 1104 -35.44 18.58 -33.87
C ILE A 1104 -36.93 18.84 -33.67
N VAL A 1105 -37.41 18.75 -32.44
CA VAL A 1105 -38.81 18.99 -32.07
C VAL A 1105 -38.86 19.94 -30.88
N TRP A 1106 -39.64 21.02 -30.97
CA TRP A 1106 -39.73 22.00 -29.89
C TRP A 1106 -41.13 22.57 -29.69
N THR A 1107 -41.28 23.28 -28.59
CA THR A 1107 -42.53 23.94 -28.18
C THR A 1107 -42.39 25.47 -28.28
N ARG A 1108 -43.40 26.14 -28.84
CA ARG A 1108 -43.43 27.60 -29.08
C ARG A 1108 -44.56 28.29 -28.31
N LYS A 1109 -44.30 29.48 -27.78
CA LYS A 1109 -45.31 30.38 -27.20
C LYS A 1109 -46.07 31.10 -28.32
N PHE A 1110 -47.37 30.81 -28.46
CA PHE A 1110 -48.25 31.59 -29.35
C PHE A 1110 -48.86 32.80 -28.61
N THR A 1111 -48.36 33.99 -28.92
CA THR A 1111 -49.01 35.26 -28.53
C THR A 1111 -50.00 35.68 -29.61
N SER A 1112 -51.29 35.68 -29.30
CA SER A 1112 -52.35 36.04 -30.25
C SER A 1112 -52.43 37.54 -30.51
N ASN A 1113 -52.46 37.93 -31.79
CA ASN A 1113 -53.02 39.19 -32.30
C ASN A 1113 -53.99 38.87 -33.46
#